data_AF-A0A7W0FWY1-F1
#
_entry.id   AF-A0A7W0FWY1-F1
#
_cell.length_a   1.000
_cell.length_b   1.000
_cell.length_c   1.000
_cell.angle_alpha   90.00
_cell.angle_beta   90.00
_cell.angle_gamma   90.00
#
_symmetry.space_group_name_H-M   'P 1'
#
loop_
_entity.id
_entity.type
_entity.pdbx_description
1 polymer ?
#
loop_
_entity_poly.entity_id
_entity_poly.type
_entity_poly.pdbx_seq_one_letter_code
_entity_poly.pdbx_strand_id
1 'polypeptide(L)'
;ILDKEGGLVNHYVDSAHQVCSIGDFHLKQRPSYPLMEYAVHNLCSRIAGDFTPCVELVRFDISHISYPVLVSRTISGNYWKQGEPLDLKQWTRMLLCAILTRPADGRRSNYIIKDKKIYCVDNDLSFVESAEVSWSNLGRWGSSEVHFFTILFCMQSLDTKLDQAVLDEFKALDRSAILDGWIEDIIQKEKEYTTLFSKPDRAILSKKDSKGRTFTPSIPFKKGALATLDLQFWRLQALIRRSKELKSGDLLKELINIHQESVGTYVYKAYDNAKNCPLDKIKTKITSSKEVGSLTNVEYQKAVLGKKIEKHDDFENETHPPQSARKEFFASLLKKFDHAAIITRRGETTIQASFQAFADDLSLQITLLKALAMEPLEKAPQVLILNYNLALNATLLTPFLHAGLEYIDLSYCPKIDDEALSEIHSLCPNLKHLCLMATGIFEIKGWGWGEWSYLEFPKLEYFNISLCVQLKTLQLKATTLKTFIMKDLPRLNHYKALEHAHKDLKKNKDFVLMVVVQEGNALQYAHEELKNDKDVVLIAVKQSGLALKYAHEDLKKDKDFVLAAVKENGWALAFTHEDLKINVDVVLAAVKLNANALQYAHEGLKKDKYFVLPAVNKNGLALAFAHEDLKINKDIVLAAVKQNGLALAFAHEDFKINKDVVLTAVKLNGNALQYAHKGLKKDKDIVLAAVKQNGLALAFAHEDLKINKDVVLAAVKLNVDAFHYAHEGLKKDKNFVLAAVKENGLAFAFAHEDLKKNKDFVLAVVNLSDYALQFAHEDLKRDKDFVLGAVKLSGKAFQYAHEDLKRDKDFVLAAVKLSGKAFQHAPENLKINKDFVLAVVKLNGNALQYAQEGLKINKDIVLAAIQNGYSLEYVHDDFKNDKDIVIAAVKNGYTLEYVHDNLKKDKDIVFAAVTNDGYTLEYAHDDIKKDKDIVLAAVTQIGDALDYAHDDLKKDKDIVLAAVTQSGDALDYAHDDLKKDKDIVLAAVTQSGDAFDYAHEDLKKNKDFVLAIVTRNGYLLQYVHDDLKRDKDIVFAAITQNGDSLEYAHDDLKNDKDIILAAVTQNGYALKYAHDDFKKDKDIVFAAVRTNGSMLHYAHKDLKKDKDIVLAAVKQNGRALEYAHGGLKKDEDFVLAAVKLNGDALQYANEDLRKDKNFMALVQNVLPMELY
;
A
#
# COMPACT_ATOMS: atom_id res chain seq x y z
N ILE A 1 28.04 -44.19 -17.28
CA ILE A 1 27.32 -44.08 -15.99
C ILE A 1 27.08 -45.44 -15.38
N LEU A 2 26.64 -46.43 -16.16
CA LEU A 2 26.38 -47.78 -15.67
C LEU A 2 27.48 -48.76 -16.11
N ASP A 3 27.78 -49.74 -15.28
CA ASP A 3 28.60 -50.90 -15.62
C ASP A 3 27.81 -51.90 -16.48
N LYS A 4 28.46 -53.00 -16.89
CA LYS A 4 27.85 -54.02 -17.75
C LYS A 4 26.73 -54.81 -17.06
N GLU A 5 26.64 -54.74 -15.73
CA GLU A 5 25.58 -55.36 -14.93
C GLU A 5 24.43 -54.39 -14.59
N GLY A 6 24.50 -53.13 -15.03
CA GLY A 6 23.49 -52.10 -14.78
C GLY A 6 23.64 -51.39 -13.42
N GLY A 7 24.76 -51.56 -12.73
CA GLY A 7 25.13 -50.79 -11.53
C GLY A 7 25.79 -49.46 -11.90
N LEU A 8 25.75 -48.44 -11.03
CA LEU A 8 26.50 -47.20 -11.25
C LEU A 8 28.02 -47.48 -11.24
N VAL A 9 28.73 -46.97 -12.24
CA VAL A 9 30.20 -46.95 -12.30
C VAL A 9 30.69 -46.14 -11.11
N ASN A 10 31.28 -46.83 -10.15
CA ASN A 10 31.70 -46.24 -8.90
C ASN A 10 32.94 -45.35 -9.12
N HIS A 11 32.80 -44.04 -8.94
CA HIS A 11 33.92 -43.10 -9.05
C HIS A 11 34.76 -43.02 -7.77
N TYR A 12 34.30 -43.66 -6.68
CA TYR A 12 34.94 -43.64 -5.37
C TYR A 12 35.24 -45.07 -4.92
N VAL A 13 36.51 -45.50 -5.04
CA VAL A 13 36.96 -46.91 -4.88
C VAL A 13 36.51 -47.56 -3.56
N ASP A 14 36.23 -46.77 -2.53
CA ASP A 14 35.99 -47.25 -1.14
C ASP A 14 34.60 -46.92 -0.61
N SER A 15 33.75 -46.34 -1.47
CA SER A 15 32.39 -45.98 -1.07
C SER A 15 31.58 -47.22 -0.73
N ALA A 16 30.83 -47.15 0.38
CA ALA A 16 29.89 -48.20 0.76
C ALA A 16 28.85 -48.39 -0.36
N HIS A 17 28.31 -47.30 -0.90
CA HIS A 17 27.34 -47.27 -2.00
C HIS A 17 28.02 -47.18 -3.37
N GLN A 18 27.35 -47.64 -4.44
CA GLN A 18 27.80 -47.30 -5.79
C GLN A 18 27.47 -45.82 -6.01
N VAL A 19 28.52 -45.00 -6.07
CA VAL A 19 28.40 -43.55 -6.12
C VAL A 19 29.09 -43.04 -7.38
N CYS A 20 28.38 -42.20 -8.14
CA CYS A 20 28.87 -41.63 -9.39
C CYS A 20 28.61 -40.13 -9.40
N SER A 21 29.52 -39.35 -9.99
CA SER A 21 29.33 -37.92 -10.26
C SER A 21 29.21 -37.70 -11.76
N ILE A 22 28.15 -37.00 -12.20
CA ILE A 22 27.86 -36.73 -13.62
C ILE A 22 27.46 -35.26 -13.76
N GLY A 23 28.26 -34.48 -14.49
CA GLY A 23 28.07 -33.03 -14.54
C GLY A 23 28.05 -32.46 -13.12
N ASP A 24 27.01 -31.68 -12.82
CA ASP A 24 26.77 -31.07 -11.50
C ASP A 24 25.98 -31.97 -10.54
N PHE A 25 25.80 -33.26 -10.83
CA PHE A 25 25.02 -34.18 -10.00
C PHE A 25 25.86 -35.27 -9.36
N HIS A 26 25.49 -35.57 -8.12
CA HIS A 26 25.99 -36.68 -7.33
C HIS A 26 24.87 -37.73 -7.21
N LEU A 27 25.17 -38.98 -7.56
CA LEU A 27 24.20 -40.07 -7.60
C LEU A 27 24.65 -41.21 -6.68
N LYS A 28 23.76 -41.61 -5.76
CA LYS A 28 23.95 -42.70 -4.81
C LYS A 28 22.93 -43.80 -5.09
N GLN A 29 23.36 -44.92 -5.66
CA GLN A 29 22.47 -46.05 -5.98
C GLN A 29 22.20 -46.90 -4.74
N ARG A 30 20.93 -47.28 -4.56
CA ARG A 30 20.42 -48.14 -3.49
C ARG A 30 20.81 -47.67 -2.08
N PRO A 31 20.46 -46.43 -1.68
CA PRO A 31 20.62 -45.96 -0.31
C PRO A 31 19.73 -46.77 0.65
N SER A 32 20.15 -46.99 1.90
CA SER A 32 19.31 -47.76 2.82
C SER A 32 18.09 -46.99 3.30
N TYR A 33 18.27 -45.70 3.62
CA TYR A 33 17.22 -44.81 4.13
C TYR A 33 17.28 -43.45 3.40
N PRO A 34 16.89 -43.38 2.11
CA PRO A 34 16.96 -42.14 1.30
C PRO A 34 16.23 -40.96 1.92
N LEU A 35 15.16 -41.20 2.69
CA LEU A 35 14.38 -40.16 3.34
C LEU A 35 15.15 -39.47 4.48
N MET A 36 16.18 -40.12 5.05
CA MET A 36 17.01 -39.55 6.13
C MET A 36 17.72 -38.27 5.69
N GLU A 37 18.39 -38.31 4.53
CA GLU A 37 19.13 -37.16 4.00
C GLU A 37 18.17 -36.00 3.66
N TYR A 38 16.97 -36.31 3.15
CA TYR A 38 15.91 -35.32 2.93
C TYR A 38 15.43 -34.70 4.25
N ALA A 39 15.19 -35.52 5.27
CA ALA A 39 14.73 -35.05 6.58
C ALA A 39 15.76 -34.13 7.25
N VAL A 40 17.05 -34.45 7.15
CA VAL A 40 18.15 -33.60 7.64
C VAL A 40 18.18 -32.29 6.87
N HIS A 41 18.13 -32.33 5.53
CA HIS A 41 18.11 -31.11 4.72
C HIS A 41 16.90 -30.23 5.02
N ASN A 42 15.69 -30.79 5.00
CA ASN A 42 14.46 -30.05 5.27
C ASN A 42 14.48 -29.41 6.68
N LEU A 43 15.01 -30.09 7.70
CA LEU A 43 15.17 -29.51 9.04
C LEU A 43 16.19 -28.36 9.05
N CYS A 44 17.37 -28.60 8.47
CA CYS A 44 18.45 -27.61 8.42
C CYS A 44 18.03 -26.35 7.66
N SER A 45 17.38 -26.48 6.50
CA SER A 45 16.91 -25.35 5.70
C SER A 45 15.86 -24.52 6.44
N ARG A 46 14.97 -25.15 7.24
CA ARG A 46 14.00 -24.45 8.10
C ARG A 46 14.65 -23.65 9.24
N ILE A 47 15.85 -24.02 9.67
CA ILE A 47 16.51 -23.46 10.86
C ILE A 47 17.62 -22.48 10.49
N ALA A 48 18.41 -22.79 9.46
CA ALA A 48 19.73 -22.21 9.26
C ALA A 48 20.19 -22.20 7.77
N GLY A 49 19.29 -22.48 6.83
CA GLY A 49 19.55 -22.41 5.38
C GLY A 49 20.29 -23.61 4.78
N ASP A 50 20.70 -23.48 3.51
CA ASP A 50 21.16 -24.61 2.69
C ASP A 50 22.67 -24.88 2.81
N PHE A 51 23.08 -25.57 3.87
CA PHE A 51 24.45 -26.10 4.03
C PHE A 51 24.53 -27.64 3.98
N THR A 52 23.39 -28.30 3.76
CA THR A 52 23.31 -29.70 3.35
C THR A 52 22.76 -29.77 1.94
N PRO A 53 23.16 -30.74 1.11
CA PRO A 53 22.66 -30.87 -0.25
C PRO A 53 21.18 -31.23 -0.24
N CYS A 54 20.39 -30.55 -1.08
CA CYS A 54 19.03 -31.00 -1.38
C CYS A 54 19.10 -32.32 -2.16
N VAL A 55 18.34 -33.31 -1.70
CA VAL A 55 18.33 -34.68 -2.24
C VAL A 55 16.93 -35.04 -2.73
N GLU A 56 16.87 -35.81 -3.81
CA GLU A 56 15.63 -36.34 -4.38
C GLU A 56 15.81 -37.80 -4.75
N LEU A 57 14.84 -38.65 -4.40
CA LEU A 57 14.89 -40.07 -4.72
C LEU A 57 14.24 -40.31 -6.07
N VAL A 58 14.99 -40.88 -7.00
CA VAL A 58 14.50 -41.15 -8.36
C VAL A 58 14.52 -42.65 -8.64
N ARG A 59 13.51 -43.11 -9.37
CA ARG A 59 13.47 -44.46 -9.94
C ARG A 59 14.20 -44.46 -11.28
N PHE A 60 15.25 -45.26 -11.38
CA PHE A 60 15.96 -45.53 -12.63
C PHE A 60 15.61 -46.93 -13.13
N ASP A 61 15.00 -47.02 -14.30
CA ASP A 61 14.62 -48.29 -14.92
C ASP A 61 15.66 -48.69 -15.97
N ILE A 62 16.31 -49.84 -15.78
CA ILE A 62 17.27 -50.42 -16.72
C ILE A 62 16.76 -51.81 -17.10
N SER A 63 16.31 -51.95 -18.34
CA SER A 63 15.66 -53.17 -18.84
C SER A 63 14.44 -53.56 -17.98
N HIS A 64 14.51 -54.65 -17.22
CA HIS A 64 13.43 -55.13 -16.32
C HIS A 64 13.74 -54.91 -14.83
N ILE A 65 14.80 -54.14 -14.51
CA ILE A 65 15.24 -53.91 -13.13
C ILE A 65 15.14 -52.42 -12.80
N SER A 66 14.42 -52.12 -11.73
CA SER A 66 14.28 -50.76 -11.20
C SER A 66 15.24 -50.54 -10.04
N TYR A 67 16.04 -49.47 -10.14
CA TYR A 67 17.02 -49.09 -9.12
C TYR A 67 16.61 -47.76 -8.46
N PRO A 68 16.56 -47.71 -7.12
CA PRO A 68 16.46 -46.46 -6.40
C PRO A 68 17.80 -45.72 -6.47
N VAL A 69 17.78 -44.46 -6.90
CA VAL A 69 18.96 -43.60 -6.99
C VAL A 69 18.65 -42.29 -6.28
N LEU A 70 19.41 -41.97 -5.24
CA LEU A 70 19.34 -40.66 -4.59
C LEU A 70 20.22 -39.69 -5.38
N VAL A 71 19.63 -38.57 -5.78
CA VAL A 71 20.27 -37.56 -6.61
C VAL A 71 20.38 -36.26 -5.82
N SER A 72 21.57 -35.66 -5.82
CA SER A 72 21.80 -34.33 -5.29
C SER A 72 22.73 -33.53 -6.20
N ARG A 73 22.80 -32.21 -6.00
CA ARG A 73 23.82 -31.40 -6.67
C ARG A 73 25.19 -31.62 -6.04
N THR A 74 26.21 -31.80 -6.86
CA THR A 74 27.60 -31.90 -6.42
C THR A 74 28.06 -30.57 -5.83
N ILE A 75 28.51 -30.59 -4.58
CA ILE A 75 29.16 -29.45 -3.95
C ILE A 75 30.65 -29.52 -4.27
N SER A 76 31.11 -28.66 -5.18
CA SER A 76 32.53 -28.58 -5.55
C SER A 76 33.35 -27.94 -4.42
N GLY A 77 34.37 -28.63 -3.94
CA GLY A 77 35.25 -28.11 -2.90
C GLY A 77 36.24 -29.16 -2.40
N ASN A 78 37.06 -28.77 -1.43
CA ASN A 78 37.98 -29.68 -0.77
C ASN A 78 37.34 -30.25 0.49
N TYR A 79 37.66 -31.51 0.82
CA TYR A 79 37.34 -32.04 2.15
C TYR A 79 37.95 -31.15 3.22
N TRP A 80 37.18 -30.89 4.28
CA TRP A 80 37.62 -30.01 5.36
C TRP A 80 38.92 -30.52 5.99
N LYS A 81 39.94 -29.64 6.04
CA LYS A 81 41.17 -29.88 6.79
C LYS A 81 41.24 -28.98 8.02
N GLN A 82 41.93 -29.49 9.03
CA GLN A 82 42.08 -28.81 10.30
C GLN A 82 42.85 -27.49 10.15
N GLY A 83 42.35 -26.42 10.79
CA GLY A 83 42.98 -25.09 10.78
C GLY A 83 42.59 -24.20 9.59
N GLU A 84 41.76 -24.69 8.67
CA GLU A 84 41.26 -23.86 7.56
C GLU A 84 40.28 -22.78 8.07
N PRO A 85 40.39 -21.53 7.58
CA PRO A 85 39.51 -20.45 7.99
C PRO A 85 38.07 -20.67 7.49
N LEU A 86 37.11 -20.64 8.40
CA LEU A 86 35.68 -20.84 8.13
C LEU A 86 34.89 -19.55 8.32
N ASP A 87 33.81 -19.39 7.54
CA ASP A 87 32.78 -18.38 7.77
C ASP A 87 32.10 -18.64 9.12
N LEU A 88 32.23 -17.69 10.05
CA LEU A 88 31.78 -17.90 11.43
C LEU A 88 30.26 -18.05 11.55
N LYS A 89 29.49 -17.35 10.71
CA LYS A 89 28.03 -17.42 10.70
C LYS A 89 27.56 -18.80 10.26
N GLN A 90 28.03 -19.27 9.11
CA GLN A 90 27.66 -20.59 8.62
C GLN A 90 28.19 -21.72 9.51
N TRP A 91 29.38 -21.54 10.09
CA TRP A 91 29.89 -22.47 11.09
C TRP A 91 28.96 -22.57 12.31
N THR A 92 28.55 -21.42 12.87
CA THR A 92 27.60 -21.37 14.01
C THR A 92 26.29 -22.08 13.66
N ARG A 93 25.74 -21.82 12.47
CA ARG A 93 24.53 -22.45 11.92
C ARG A 93 24.67 -23.97 11.80
N MET A 94 25.77 -24.44 11.22
CA MET A 94 26.06 -25.87 11.08
C MET A 94 26.16 -26.55 12.45
N LEU A 95 26.78 -25.90 13.45
CA LEU A 95 26.92 -26.46 14.80
C LEU A 95 25.56 -26.62 15.49
N LEU A 96 24.69 -25.61 15.40
CA LEU A 96 23.33 -25.68 15.97
C LEU A 96 22.53 -26.82 15.34
N CYS A 97 22.58 -26.98 14.01
CA CYS A 97 21.89 -28.07 13.34
C CYS A 97 22.51 -29.44 13.63
N ALA A 98 23.84 -29.57 13.73
CA ALA A 98 24.48 -30.84 14.09
C ALA A 98 24.08 -31.35 15.49
N ILE A 99 23.73 -30.45 16.42
CA ILE A 99 23.19 -30.84 17.75
C ILE A 99 21.79 -31.40 17.61
N LEU A 100 20.95 -30.82 16.74
CA LEU A 100 19.57 -31.25 16.52
C LEU A 100 19.52 -32.55 15.71
N THR A 101 20.32 -32.64 14.65
CA THR A 101 20.32 -33.79 13.73
C THR A 101 21.16 -34.95 14.23
N ARG A 102 22.13 -34.75 15.14
CA ARG A 102 22.95 -35.82 15.73
C ARG A 102 23.45 -36.85 14.69
N PRO A 103 24.30 -36.45 13.74
CA PRO A 103 24.85 -37.37 12.75
C PRO A 103 25.70 -38.45 13.44
N ALA A 104 25.64 -39.68 12.93
CA ALA A 104 26.31 -40.86 13.49
C ALA A 104 27.80 -40.93 13.16
N ASP A 105 28.29 -40.12 12.21
CA ASP A 105 29.67 -40.12 11.76
C ASP A 105 30.19 -38.69 11.53
N GLY A 106 30.60 -38.02 12.60
CA GLY A 106 31.20 -36.68 12.57
C GLY A 106 32.58 -36.57 11.91
N ARG A 107 32.89 -37.34 10.86
CA ARG A 107 34.21 -37.36 10.22
C ARG A 107 34.42 -36.13 9.35
N ARG A 108 35.66 -35.64 9.28
CA ARG A 108 36.02 -34.48 8.45
C ARG A 108 35.73 -34.70 6.96
N SER A 109 35.81 -35.93 6.48
CA SER A 109 35.48 -36.32 5.11
C SER A 109 34.01 -36.10 4.74
N ASN A 110 33.11 -35.96 5.71
CA ASN A 110 31.69 -35.73 5.46
C ASN A 110 31.38 -34.23 5.24
N TYR A 111 32.42 -33.38 5.32
CA TYR A 111 32.30 -31.94 5.20
C TYR A 111 33.19 -31.44 4.06
N ILE A 112 32.60 -30.65 3.17
CA ILE A 112 33.28 -29.97 2.07
C ILE A 112 33.36 -28.48 2.38
N ILE A 113 34.51 -27.88 2.09
CA ILE A 113 34.71 -26.43 2.14
C ILE A 113 34.80 -25.86 0.73
N LYS A 114 34.03 -24.79 0.51
CA LYS A 114 34.04 -23.97 -0.69
C LYS A 114 33.92 -22.51 -0.27
N ASP A 115 34.84 -21.63 -0.70
CA ASP A 115 34.79 -20.19 -0.39
C ASP A 115 34.66 -19.87 1.12
N LYS A 116 35.41 -20.61 1.96
CA LYS A 116 35.35 -20.58 3.46
C LYS A 116 34.02 -21.05 4.06
N LYS A 117 33.04 -21.42 3.22
CA LYS A 117 31.77 -21.99 3.63
C LYS A 117 31.88 -23.50 3.77
N ILE A 118 31.29 -24.05 4.83
CA ILE A 118 31.27 -25.48 5.12
C ILE A 118 29.92 -26.09 4.76
N TYR A 119 29.96 -27.26 4.14
CA TYR A 119 28.79 -28.01 3.71
C TYR A 119 28.89 -29.45 4.22
N CYS A 120 27.83 -29.96 4.83
CA CYS A 120 27.77 -31.35 5.25
C CYS A 120 27.15 -32.19 4.14
N VAL A 121 27.95 -33.04 3.50
CA VAL A 121 27.58 -33.77 2.26
C VAL A 121 27.19 -35.23 2.50
N ASP A 122 27.40 -35.75 3.71
CA ASP A 122 26.96 -37.09 4.09
C ASP A 122 26.27 -37.06 5.46
N ASN A 123 24.99 -37.46 5.47
CA ASN A 123 24.10 -37.41 6.64
C ASN A 123 23.14 -38.61 6.68
N ASP A 124 23.51 -39.72 6.02
CA ASP A 124 22.63 -40.87 5.82
C ASP A 124 22.27 -41.63 7.11
N LEU A 125 23.00 -41.35 8.19
CA LEU A 125 22.71 -41.77 9.56
C LEU A 125 22.64 -40.56 10.49
N SER A 126 21.41 -40.14 10.82
CA SER A 126 21.10 -39.02 11.72
C SER A 126 19.96 -39.36 12.68
N PHE A 127 19.72 -38.48 13.65
CA PHE A 127 18.77 -38.61 14.77
C PHE A 127 19.07 -39.79 15.70
N VAL A 128 20.35 -40.17 15.77
CA VAL A 128 20.85 -41.25 16.62
C VAL A 128 21.48 -40.72 17.91
N GLU A 129 21.91 -41.63 18.79
CA GLU A 129 22.60 -41.26 20.03
C GLU A 129 24.02 -40.76 19.72
N SER A 130 24.44 -39.71 20.41
CA SER A 130 25.72 -39.04 20.12
C SER A 130 26.93 -39.69 20.81
N ALA A 131 26.69 -40.68 21.67
CA ALA A 131 27.71 -41.49 22.33
C ALA A 131 27.23 -42.93 22.59
N GLU A 132 28.14 -43.91 22.59
CA GLU A 132 27.84 -45.33 22.84
C GLU A 132 28.89 -45.96 23.76
N VAL A 133 28.53 -46.98 24.55
CA VAL A 133 29.46 -47.68 25.45
C VAL A 133 29.74 -49.08 24.94
N SER A 134 30.99 -49.37 24.59
CA SER A 134 31.43 -50.73 24.25
C SER A 134 31.96 -51.47 25.46
N TRP A 135 31.65 -52.76 25.55
CA TRP A 135 32.09 -53.65 26.62
C TRP A 135 33.09 -54.67 26.09
N SER A 136 34.30 -54.71 26.64
CA SER A 136 35.28 -55.77 26.32
C SER A 136 34.98 -57.04 27.14
N ASN A 137 34.86 -58.20 26.49
CA ASN A 137 34.61 -59.51 27.11
C ASN A 137 35.86 -60.11 27.81
N LEU A 138 36.50 -59.36 28.71
CA LEU A 138 37.49 -59.89 29.65
C LEU A 138 36.89 -59.79 31.06
N GLY A 139 36.63 -60.95 31.68
CA GLY A 139 35.74 -61.12 32.83
C GLY A 139 36.08 -60.29 34.08
N ARG A 140 35.05 -60.05 34.91
CA ARG A 140 34.98 -59.39 36.25
C ARG A 140 35.73 -58.06 36.49
N TRP A 141 36.55 -57.59 35.55
CA TRP A 141 37.32 -56.33 35.61
C TRP A 141 37.35 -55.63 34.23
N GLY A 142 36.28 -55.74 33.44
CA GLY A 142 36.21 -55.12 32.11
C GLY A 142 36.19 -53.59 32.17
N SER A 143 37.04 -52.94 31.37
CA SER A 143 36.97 -51.50 31.12
C SER A 143 35.84 -51.20 30.13
N SER A 144 34.94 -50.29 30.48
CA SER A 144 33.98 -49.70 29.55
C SER A 144 34.66 -48.57 28.77
N GLU A 145 34.58 -48.62 27.45
CA GLU A 145 35.04 -47.54 26.57
C GLU A 145 33.84 -46.79 26.00
N VAL A 146 33.86 -45.46 26.11
CA VAL A 146 32.81 -44.57 25.62
C VAL A 146 33.25 -43.96 24.29
N HIS A 147 32.42 -44.13 23.27
CA HIS A 147 32.61 -43.63 21.91
C HIS A 147 31.72 -42.43 21.65
N PHE A 148 32.19 -41.46 20.86
CA PHE A 148 31.46 -40.24 20.52
C PHE A 148 31.40 -40.04 19.00
N PHE A 149 30.27 -39.57 18.47
CA PHE A 149 29.93 -39.73 17.05
C PHE A 149 29.63 -38.43 16.26
N THR A 150 29.78 -37.23 16.82
CA THR A 150 29.48 -35.94 16.13
C THR A 150 30.71 -35.09 15.79
N ILE A 151 30.58 -34.21 14.79
CA ILE A 151 31.60 -33.25 14.33
C ILE A 151 32.12 -32.34 15.45
N LEU A 152 31.29 -32.08 16.46
CA LEU A 152 31.64 -31.29 17.63
C LEU A 152 32.83 -31.87 18.41
N PHE A 153 33.06 -33.20 18.33
CA PHE A 153 34.21 -33.87 18.94
C PHE A 153 35.49 -33.79 18.10
N CYS A 154 35.40 -33.38 16.83
CA CYS A 154 36.54 -33.27 15.91
C CYS A 154 37.14 -31.85 15.83
N MET A 155 36.60 -30.89 16.59
CA MET A 155 37.01 -29.47 16.61
C MET A 155 38.32 -29.23 17.37
N GLN A 156 39.28 -28.45 16.84
CA GLN A 156 40.58 -28.17 17.50
C GLN A 156 40.52 -27.14 18.64
N SER A 157 39.58 -26.19 18.63
CA SER A 157 39.40 -25.19 19.70
C SER A 157 37.95 -25.09 20.13
N LEU A 158 37.70 -25.38 21.41
CA LEU A 158 36.38 -25.25 22.06
C LEU A 158 36.12 -23.82 22.53
N ASP A 159 37.15 -22.97 22.47
CA ASP A 159 37.10 -21.56 22.83
C ASP A 159 36.64 -20.66 21.69
N THR A 160 36.39 -21.23 20.50
CA THR A 160 35.86 -20.49 19.35
C THR A 160 34.52 -19.88 19.72
N LYS A 161 34.45 -18.54 19.73
CA LYS A 161 33.22 -17.76 19.94
C LYS A 161 32.26 -18.01 18.80
N LEU A 162 30.98 -18.11 19.11
CA LEU A 162 29.91 -18.26 18.13
C LEU A 162 29.40 -16.89 17.67
N ASP A 163 28.85 -16.82 16.46
CA ASP A 163 28.29 -15.58 15.93
C ASP A 163 26.99 -15.20 16.65
N GLN A 164 26.96 -14.03 17.27
CA GLN A 164 25.83 -13.60 18.09
C GLN A 164 24.56 -13.37 17.26
N ALA A 165 24.66 -12.86 16.03
CA ALA A 165 23.49 -12.62 15.19
C ALA A 165 22.77 -13.93 14.84
N VAL A 166 23.53 -14.99 14.54
CA VAL A 166 22.96 -16.33 14.32
C VAL A 166 22.28 -16.88 15.57
N LEU A 167 22.85 -16.65 16.75
CA LEU A 167 22.23 -17.08 18.01
C LEU A 167 20.92 -16.33 18.29
N ASP A 168 20.88 -15.03 18.02
CA ASP A 168 19.67 -14.21 18.16
C ASP A 168 18.58 -14.63 17.15
N GLU A 169 18.95 -14.93 15.90
CA GLU A 169 18.05 -15.54 14.90
C GLU A 169 17.46 -16.85 15.41
N PHE A 170 18.30 -17.78 15.90
CA PHE A 170 17.85 -19.08 16.40
C PHE A 170 16.95 -18.98 17.64
N LYS A 171 17.21 -17.99 18.50
CA LYS A 171 16.40 -17.70 19.71
C LYS A 171 14.97 -17.28 19.37
N ALA A 172 14.76 -16.65 18.21
CA ALA A 172 13.47 -16.17 17.74
C ALA A 172 12.66 -17.24 16.98
N LEU A 173 13.26 -18.39 16.65
CA LEU A 173 12.58 -19.47 15.92
C LEU A 173 11.39 -20.04 16.69
N ASP A 174 10.29 -20.25 15.97
CA ASP A 174 9.12 -20.96 16.48
C ASP A 174 9.33 -22.48 16.38
N ARG A 175 9.85 -23.04 17.47
CA ARG A 175 10.13 -24.47 17.61
C ARG A 175 8.91 -25.34 17.29
N SER A 176 7.72 -24.98 17.79
CA SER A 176 6.52 -25.79 17.64
C SER A 176 6.07 -25.85 16.18
N ALA A 177 6.04 -24.69 15.50
CA ALA A 177 5.71 -24.61 14.09
C ALA A 177 6.73 -25.32 13.19
N ILE A 178 8.03 -25.20 13.50
CA ILE A 178 9.10 -25.87 12.76
C ILE A 178 8.95 -27.38 12.85
N LEU A 179 8.76 -27.94 14.05
CA LEU A 179 8.69 -29.39 14.24
C LEU A 179 7.41 -30.01 13.66
N ASP A 180 6.26 -29.35 13.83
CA ASP A 180 5.00 -29.82 13.25
C ASP A 180 5.03 -29.78 11.71
N GLY A 181 5.52 -28.69 11.12
CA GLY A 181 5.68 -28.59 9.67
C GLY A 181 6.72 -29.57 9.11
N TRP A 182 7.84 -29.77 9.83
CA TRP A 182 8.90 -30.68 9.42
C TRP A 182 8.44 -32.15 9.39
N ILE A 183 7.75 -32.63 10.44
CA ILE A 183 7.28 -34.01 10.46
C ILE A 183 6.17 -34.25 9.42
N GLU A 184 5.35 -33.24 9.14
CA GLU A 184 4.30 -33.31 8.12
C GLU A 184 4.90 -33.45 6.71
N ASP A 185 5.92 -32.65 6.38
CA ASP A 185 6.67 -32.79 5.13
C ASP A 185 7.31 -34.17 4.98
N ILE A 186 7.91 -34.72 6.05
CA ILE A 186 8.52 -36.05 6.02
C ILE A 186 7.46 -37.12 5.75
N ILE A 187 6.30 -37.04 6.42
CA ILE A 187 5.19 -37.99 6.20
C ILE A 187 4.70 -37.91 4.75
N GLN A 188 4.62 -36.71 4.19
CA GLN A 188 4.20 -36.52 2.81
C GLN A 188 5.24 -37.05 1.82
N LYS A 189 6.52 -36.73 2.03
CA LYS A 189 7.65 -37.20 1.21
C LYS A 189 7.82 -38.72 1.30
N GLU A 190 7.56 -39.32 2.47
CA GLU A 190 7.52 -40.78 2.64
C GLU A 190 6.47 -41.42 1.71
N LYS A 191 5.27 -40.84 1.62
CA LYS A 191 4.22 -41.34 0.70
C LYS A 191 4.70 -41.24 -0.75
N GLU A 192 5.28 -40.11 -1.14
CA GLU A 192 5.85 -39.91 -2.48
C GLU A 192 6.90 -40.98 -2.81
N TYR A 193 7.93 -41.14 -1.97
CA TYR A 193 8.98 -42.14 -2.17
C TYR A 193 8.45 -43.57 -2.20
N THR A 194 7.44 -43.84 -1.37
CA THR A 194 6.76 -45.14 -1.32
C THR A 194 6.01 -45.46 -2.62
N THR A 195 5.43 -44.45 -3.28
CA THR A 195 4.68 -44.61 -4.53
C THR A 195 5.55 -44.78 -5.78
N LEU A 196 6.82 -44.38 -5.74
CA LEU A 196 7.77 -44.56 -6.87
C LEU A 196 7.97 -46.04 -7.24
N PHE A 197 7.85 -46.94 -6.26
CA PHE A 197 8.12 -48.37 -6.42
C PHE A 197 6.85 -49.18 -6.20
N SER A 198 6.54 -50.08 -7.14
CA SER A 198 5.38 -50.97 -7.03
C SER A 198 5.53 -51.90 -5.81
N LYS A 199 4.42 -52.52 -5.35
CA LYS A 199 4.49 -53.50 -4.25
C LYS A 199 5.49 -54.64 -4.54
N PRO A 200 5.54 -55.23 -5.75
CA PRO A 200 6.57 -56.19 -6.14
C PRO A 200 8.00 -55.61 -6.09
N ASP A 201 8.23 -54.41 -6.64
CA ASP A 201 9.55 -53.76 -6.63
C ASP A 201 10.07 -53.59 -5.21
N ARG A 202 9.21 -53.14 -4.28
CA ARG A 202 9.56 -52.97 -2.86
C ARG A 202 9.91 -54.29 -2.17
N ALA A 203 9.21 -55.38 -2.49
CA ALA A 203 9.53 -56.70 -1.94
C ALA A 203 10.88 -57.26 -2.44
N ILE A 204 11.33 -56.84 -3.61
CA ILE A 204 12.66 -57.18 -4.16
C ILE A 204 13.74 -56.29 -3.53
N LEU A 205 13.48 -54.97 -3.45
CA LEU A 205 14.42 -53.98 -2.94
C LEU A 205 14.66 -54.10 -1.43
N SER A 206 13.67 -54.60 -0.66
CA SER A 206 13.81 -54.84 0.78
C SER A 206 14.73 -56.02 1.13
N LYS A 207 15.08 -56.88 0.17
CA LYS A 207 16.05 -57.97 0.39
C LYS A 207 17.47 -57.42 0.53
N LYS A 208 18.27 -58.06 1.39
CA LYS A 208 19.68 -57.73 1.62
C LYS A 208 20.48 -57.88 0.32
N ASP A 209 21.24 -56.86 -0.06
CA ASP A 209 22.15 -56.88 -1.22
C ASP A 209 23.42 -57.70 -0.92
N SER A 210 24.36 -57.78 -1.89
CA SER A 210 25.63 -58.50 -1.73
C SER A 210 26.52 -57.96 -0.61
N LYS A 211 26.26 -56.74 -0.10
CA LYS A 211 26.92 -56.13 1.06
C LYS A 211 26.07 -56.20 2.33
N GLY A 212 24.92 -56.88 2.31
CA GLY A 212 24.05 -57.11 3.46
C GLY A 212 23.06 -55.98 3.77
N ARG A 213 22.82 -55.04 2.85
CA ARG A 213 22.00 -53.82 3.07
C ARG A 213 20.60 -53.94 2.48
N THR A 214 19.62 -53.33 3.13
CA THR A 214 18.22 -53.23 2.66
C THR A 214 17.93 -51.82 2.19
N PHE A 215 16.92 -51.66 1.32
CA PHE A 215 16.35 -50.37 0.93
C PHE A 215 14.95 -50.21 1.52
N THR A 216 14.70 -49.09 2.20
CA THR A 216 13.40 -48.72 2.73
C THR A 216 13.12 -47.24 2.42
N PRO A 217 11.99 -46.88 1.78
CA PRO A 217 11.67 -45.48 1.43
C PRO A 217 11.27 -44.60 2.65
N SER A 218 11.42 -45.13 3.86
CA SER A 218 11.02 -44.53 5.15
C SER A 218 12.25 -44.23 6.02
N ILE A 219 12.02 -43.57 7.16
CA ILE A 219 13.02 -43.36 8.22
C ILE A 219 12.68 -44.26 9.42
N PRO A 220 13.64 -45.08 9.89
CA PRO A 220 13.46 -45.88 11.10
C PRO A 220 13.79 -45.02 12.34
N PHE A 221 12.92 -44.10 12.74
CA PHE A 221 13.15 -43.37 13.99
C PHE A 221 13.16 -44.34 15.17
N LYS A 222 14.00 -44.03 16.17
CA LYS A 222 13.86 -44.63 17.51
C LYS A 222 12.61 -44.06 18.19
N LYS A 223 12.04 -44.87 19.07
CA LYS A 223 10.99 -44.43 20.00
C LYS A 223 11.43 -43.16 20.75
N GLY A 224 10.57 -42.15 20.82
CA GLY A 224 10.87 -40.87 21.46
C GLY A 224 11.84 -39.94 20.70
N ALA A 225 12.18 -40.23 19.44
CA ALA A 225 13.10 -39.39 18.64
C ALA A 225 12.62 -37.93 18.53
N LEU A 226 11.33 -37.70 18.22
CA LEU A 226 10.77 -36.35 18.11
C LEU A 226 10.69 -35.64 19.47
N ALA A 227 10.32 -36.36 20.53
CA ALA A 227 10.31 -35.80 21.88
C ALA A 227 11.71 -35.39 22.34
N THR A 228 12.72 -36.16 21.94
CA THR A 228 14.13 -35.81 22.17
C THR A 228 14.47 -34.55 21.38
N LEU A 229 14.20 -34.52 20.06
CA LEU A 229 14.48 -33.37 19.21
C LEU A 229 13.85 -32.08 19.73
N ASP A 230 12.58 -32.11 20.14
CA ASP A 230 11.88 -30.98 20.78
C ASP A 230 12.60 -30.49 22.05
N LEU A 231 13.01 -31.42 22.92
CA LEU A 231 13.77 -31.10 24.12
C LEU A 231 15.14 -30.48 23.80
N GLN A 232 15.85 -30.99 22.78
CA GLN A 232 17.13 -30.43 22.36
C GLN A 232 16.97 -28.98 21.90
N PHE A 233 15.98 -28.74 21.05
CA PHE A 233 15.70 -27.42 20.52
C PHE A 233 15.34 -26.44 21.65
N TRP A 234 14.49 -26.86 22.57
CA TRP A 234 14.14 -26.07 23.76
C TRP A 234 15.35 -25.72 24.62
N ARG A 235 16.20 -26.70 24.94
CA ARG A 235 17.40 -26.50 25.76
C ARG A 235 18.40 -25.56 25.10
N LEU A 236 18.58 -25.67 23.78
CA LEU A 236 19.42 -24.75 23.02
C LEU A 236 18.89 -23.32 23.08
N GLN A 237 17.59 -23.11 22.82
CA GLN A 237 17.01 -21.78 22.93
C GLN A 237 17.11 -21.23 24.38
N ALA A 238 16.91 -22.07 25.39
CA ALA A 238 17.09 -21.69 26.79
C ALA A 238 18.54 -21.33 27.12
N LEU A 239 19.53 -22.10 26.62
CA LEU A 239 20.96 -21.82 26.77
C LEU A 239 21.31 -20.47 26.14
N ILE A 240 20.83 -20.21 24.93
CA ILE A 240 21.09 -18.95 24.22
C ILE A 240 20.46 -17.78 24.97
N ARG A 241 19.23 -17.93 25.48
CA ARG A 241 18.55 -16.87 26.26
C ARG A 241 19.29 -16.46 27.53
N ARG A 242 19.98 -17.41 28.20
CA ARG A 242 20.67 -17.17 29.49
C ARG A 242 22.15 -16.75 29.35
N SER A 243 22.74 -16.87 28.17
CA SER A 243 24.19 -16.70 27.98
C SER A 243 24.48 -15.44 27.18
N LYS A 244 25.41 -14.59 27.66
CA LYS A 244 25.82 -13.36 26.94
C LYS A 244 26.82 -13.60 25.82
N GLU A 245 27.60 -14.67 25.91
CA GLU A 245 28.61 -15.04 24.93
C GLU A 245 28.78 -16.55 24.96
N LEU A 246 28.48 -17.23 23.85
CA LEU A 246 28.59 -18.67 23.74
C LEU A 246 29.82 -19.06 22.94
N LYS A 247 30.50 -20.10 23.42
CA LYS A 247 31.57 -20.78 22.70
C LYS A 247 31.09 -22.12 22.17
N SER A 248 31.75 -22.61 21.14
CA SER A 248 31.51 -23.95 20.59
C SER A 248 31.55 -25.07 21.65
N GLY A 249 32.39 -24.96 22.68
CA GLY A 249 32.41 -25.90 23.81
C GLY A 249 31.15 -25.90 24.68
N ASP A 250 30.39 -24.81 24.72
CA ASP A 250 29.15 -24.73 25.52
C ASP A 250 27.99 -25.45 24.84
N LEU A 251 27.95 -25.41 23.50
CA LEU A 251 27.03 -26.22 22.70
C LEU A 251 27.26 -27.73 22.89
N LEU A 252 28.54 -28.15 22.95
CA LEU A 252 28.90 -29.53 23.21
C LEU A 252 28.41 -30.01 24.59
N LYS A 253 28.42 -29.15 25.61
CA LYS A 253 27.90 -29.49 26.95
C LYS A 253 26.39 -29.76 26.93
N GLU A 254 25.62 -28.96 26.20
CA GLU A 254 24.16 -29.19 26.08
C GLU A 254 23.83 -30.50 25.37
N LEU A 255 24.56 -30.83 24.29
CA LEU A 255 24.39 -32.11 23.60
C LEU A 255 24.53 -33.31 24.56
N ILE A 256 25.47 -33.23 25.50
CA ILE A 256 25.77 -34.36 26.38
C ILE A 256 24.84 -34.40 27.60
N ASN A 257 24.34 -33.27 28.09
CA ASN A 257 23.43 -33.22 29.25
C ASN A 257 22.03 -33.81 28.98
N ILE A 258 21.61 -33.95 27.71
CA ILE A 258 20.34 -34.59 27.32
C ILE A 258 20.27 -36.05 27.77
N HIS A 259 21.42 -36.70 27.98
CA HIS A 259 21.49 -38.13 28.30
C HIS A 259 21.37 -38.48 29.80
N GLN A 260 21.45 -37.52 30.73
CA GLN A 260 21.17 -37.79 32.16
C GLN A 260 19.72 -38.29 32.37
N GLU A 261 18.80 -37.85 31.52
CA GLU A 261 17.38 -38.21 31.58
C GLU A 261 17.05 -39.54 30.87
N SER A 262 17.98 -40.13 30.09
CA SER A 262 17.66 -41.24 29.16
C SER A 262 18.59 -42.48 29.17
N VAL A 263 19.88 -42.40 29.56
CA VAL A 263 20.85 -43.52 29.36
C VAL A 263 21.26 -44.23 30.67
N GLY A 264 20.68 -43.81 31.79
CA GLY A 264 20.93 -44.41 33.10
C GLY A 264 22.26 -43.99 33.75
N THR A 265 22.29 -44.07 35.09
CA THR A 265 23.31 -43.53 35.99
C THR A 265 24.75 -43.97 35.72
N TYR A 266 24.98 -45.08 35.01
CA TYR A 266 26.31 -45.66 34.82
C TYR A 266 27.08 -45.00 33.67
N VAL A 267 26.43 -44.79 32.52
CA VAL A 267 27.00 -44.05 31.39
C VAL A 267 27.24 -42.59 31.78
N TYR A 268 26.30 -42.01 32.54
CA TYR A 268 26.46 -40.69 33.15
C TYR A 268 27.67 -40.62 34.08
N LYS A 269 27.90 -41.61 34.95
CA LYS A 269 29.07 -41.65 35.85
C LYS A 269 30.40 -41.80 35.12
N ALA A 270 30.47 -42.65 34.08
CA ALA A 270 31.67 -42.78 33.26
C ALA A 270 31.99 -41.45 32.53
N TYR A 271 30.96 -40.77 32.05
CA TYR A 271 31.06 -39.45 31.45
C TYR A 271 31.42 -38.33 32.44
N ASP A 272 30.79 -38.28 33.62
CA ASP A 272 31.04 -37.28 34.67
C ASP A 272 32.45 -37.44 35.28
N ASN A 273 32.96 -38.68 35.34
CA ASN A 273 34.37 -38.95 35.66
C ASN A 273 35.33 -38.44 34.56
N ALA A 274 34.95 -38.55 33.28
CA ALA A 274 35.72 -38.02 32.15
C ALA A 274 35.64 -36.48 32.05
N LYS A 275 34.52 -35.86 32.44
CA LYS A 275 34.28 -34.40 32.50
C LYS A 275 35.23 -33.66 33.45
N ASN A 276 35.78 -34.34 34.45
CA ASN A 276 36.81 -33.80 35.34
C ASN A 276 38.24 -33.89 34.76
N CYS A 277 38.42 -34.53 33.59
CA CYS A 277 39.63 -34.35 32.78
C CYS A 277 39.48 -33.10 31.89
N PRO A 278 40.50 -32.23 31.79
CA PRO A 278 40.49 -31.13 30.83
C PRO A 278 40.15 -31.66 29.42
N LEU A 279 39.17 -31.08 28.72
CA LEU A 279 38.70 -31.58 27.42
C LEU A 279 39.84 -31.75 26.40
N ASP A 280 40.91 -30.98 26.54
CA ASP A 280 42.13 -31.05 25.73
C ASP A 280 42.89 -32.39 25.84
N LYS A 281 42.75 -33.13 26.96
CA LYS A 281 43.34 -34.47 27.16
C LYS A 281 42.53 -35.60 26.51
N ILE A 282 41.20 -35.48 26.47
CA ILE A 282 40.32 -36.41 25.75
C ILE A 282 40.62 -36.31 24.24
N LYS A 283 40.85 -35.08 23.78
CA LYS A 283 41.21 -34.72 22.42
C LYS A 283 42.50 -35.37 21.91
N THR A 284 43.54 -35.42 22.74
CA THR A 284 44.87 -35.91 22.32
C THR A 284 44.88 -37.41 22.02
N LYS A 285 43.99 -38.18 22.67
CA LYS A 285 43.76 -39.60 22.37
C LYS A 285 42.98 -39.82 21.07
N ILE A 286 42.08 -38.90 20.71
CA ILE A 286 41.29 -38.94 19.47
C ILE A 286 42.14 -38.51 18.26
N THR A 287 43.06 -37.56 18.44
CA THR A 287 43.86 -36.97 17.34
C THR A 287 45.20 -37.66 17.04
N SER A 288 45.65 -38.64 17.84
CA SER A 288 46.95 -39.30 17.64
C SER A 288 46.97 -40.46 16.64
N SER A 289 45.83 -40.84 16.04
CA SER A 289 45.82 -41.81 14.94
C SER A 289 46.22 -41.11 13.64
N LYS A 290 47.43 -41.40 13.16
CA LYS A 290 48.09 -40.80 12.00
C LYS A 290 47.21 -40.65 10.76
N GLU A 291 47.45 -39.56 10.06
CA GLU A 291 47.06 -39.27 8.68
C GLU A 291 47.21 -40.48 7.75
N VAL A 292 46.12 -40.99 7.18
CA VAL A 292 46.13 -41.75 5.91
C VAL A 292 44.82 -41.45 5.17
N GLY A 293 44.93 -41.31 3.84
CA GLY A 293 43.82 -40.96 2.94
C GLY A 293 42.64 -41.94 2.94
N SER A 294 41.59 -41.55 2.21
CA SER A 294 40.41 -42.37 1.91
C SER A 294 40.82 -43.81 1.69
N LEU A 295 40.34 -44.72 2.55
CA LEU A 295 40.19 -46.15 2.26
C LEU A 295 39.76 -46.92 3.52
N THR A 296 38.76 -47.77 3.32
CA THR A 296 38.43 -48.95 4.13
C THR A 296 39.63 -49.89 4.27
N ASN A 297 40.59 -49.57 5.14
CA ASN A 297 41.75 -50.45 5.40
C ASN A 297 41.73 -50.99 6.83
N VAL A 298 42.29 -52.19 6.99
CA VAL A 298 42.36 -52.98 8.23
C VAL A 298 43.02 -52.22 9.40
N GLU A 299 43.67 -51.09 9.14
CA GLU A 299 44.24 -50.19 10.14
C GLU A 299 43.20 -49.21 10.75
N TYR A 300 42.07 -48.92 10.08
CA TYR A 300 40.93 -48.20 10.67
C TYR A 300 40.29 -49.00 11.82
N GLN A 301 40.42 -50.33 11.82
CA GLN A 301 40.02 -51.17 12.96
C GLN A 301 40.85 -50.93 14.23
N LYS A 302 41.97 -50.19 14.14
CA LYS A 302 42.83 -49.81 15.28
C LYS A 302 42.63 -48.37 15.75
N ALA A 303 41.99 -47.50 14.97
CA ALA A 303 41.72 -46.10 15.33
C ALA A 303 40.31 -45.88 15.91
N VAL A 304 39.45 -46.90 15.80
CA VAL A 304 38.29 -47.08 16.68
C VAL A 304 38.79 -47.87 17.87
N LEU A 305 38.63 -47.35 19.09
CA LEU A 305 38.58 -48.26 20.22
C LEU A 305 37.34 -49.14 20.01
N GLY A 306 37.52 -50.36 19.53
CA GLY A 306 36.50 -51.40 19.63
C GLY A 306 35.44 -51.44 18.52
N LYS A 307 35.69 -52.37 17.58
CA LYS A 307 34.74 -53.11 16.76
C LYS A 307 33.97 -52.36 15.65
N LYS A 308 33.95 -53.03 14.48
CA LYS A 308 32.87 -52.95 13.50
C LYS A 308 31.54 -53.00 14.29
N ILE A 309 30.55 -52.19 13.94
CA ILE A 309 29.16 -52.56 14.24
C ILE A 309 28.95 -53.89 13.48
N GLU A 310 29.32 -55.01 14.10
CA GLU A 310 28.90 -56.33 13.71
C GLU A 310 27.41 -56.27 13.94
N LYS A 311 26.67 -55.99 12.87
CA LYS A 311 25.22 -56.14 12.75
C LYS A 311 24.57 -56.24 14.13
N HIS A 312 24.36 -55.09 14.79
CA HIS A 312 23.35 -55.10 15.84
C HIS A 312 22.05 -55.41 15.11
N ASP A 313 21.65 -56.66 15.20
CA ASP A 313 20.32 -57.20 14.88
C ASP A 313 19.21 -56.51 15.72
N ASP A 314 19.52 -55.39 16.40
CA ASP A 314 18.59 -54.60 17.22
C ASP A 314 17.99 -53.39 16.49
N PHE A 315 18.53 -52.96 15.33
CA PHE A 315 17.82 -51.97 14.49
C PHE A 315 16.53 -52.55 13.86
N GLU A 316 16.38 -53.88 13.85
CA GLU A 316 15.26 -54.56 13.17
C GLU A 316 13.99 -54.71 14.04
N ASN A 317 14.03 -54.47 15.37
CA ASN A 317 12.90 -54.89 16.24
C ASN A 317 11.90 -53.81 16.70
N GLU A 318 12.20 -52.51 16.67
CA GLU A 318 11.19 -51.45 16.99
C GLU A 318 11.39 -50.15 16.17
N THR A 319 11.30 -50.23 14.85
CA THR A 319 11.33 -49.02 14.00
C THR A 319 10.01 -48.23 14.14
N HIS A 320 10.11 -46.92 14.43
CA HIS A 320 8.96 -46.01 14.49
C HIS A 320 8.93 -45.16 13.21
N PRO A 321 8.08 -45.47 12.22
CA PRO A 321 7.97 -44.64 11.02
C PRO A 321 7.45 -43.22 11.37
N PRO A 322 7.64 -42.23 10.49
CA PRO A 322 7.29 -40.82 10.75
C PRO A 322 5.90 -40.60 11.35
N GLN A 323 4.87 -41.30 10.85
CA GLN A 323 3.50 -41.19 11.36
C GLN A 323 3.37 -41.69 12.81
N SER A 324 4.00 -42.82 13.15
CA SER A 324 4.01 -43.37 14.51
C SER A 324 4.76 -42.45 15.47
N ALA A 325 5.88 -41.88 14.99
CA ALA A 325 6.69 -40.96 15.76
C ALA A 325 5.96 -39.62 16.05
N ARG A 326 5.18 -39.10 15.09
CA ARG A 326 4.27 -37.94 15.30
C ARG A 326 3.20 -38.25 16.35
N LYS A 327 2.56 -39.42 16.24
CA LYS A 327 1.51 -39.84 17.18
C LYS A 327 2.05 -39.98 18.62
N GLU A 328 3.20 -40.63 18.79
CA GLU A 328 3.86 -40.74 20.09
C GLU A 328 4.21 -39.36 20.66
N PHE A 329 4.75 -38.47 19.82
CA PHE A 329 5.09 -37.11 20.23
C PHE A 329 3.86 -36.34 20.74
N PHE A 330 2.75 -36.34 20.00
CA PHE A 330 1.51 -35.69 20.42
C PHE A 330 0.94 -36.28 21.71
N ALA A 331 0.94 -37.61 21.86
CA ALA A 331 0.53 -38.25 23.11
C ALA A 331 1.42 -37.85 24.30
N SER A 332 2.73 -37.72 24.07
CA SER A 332 3.68 -37.25 25.10
C SER A 332 3.48 -35.78 25.44
N LEU A 333 3.10 -34.95 24.46
CA LEU A 333 2.81 -33.54 24.63
C LEU A 333 1.60 -33.39 25.54
N LEU A 334 0.46 -34.02 25.21
CA LEU A 334 -0.77 -33.94 26.00
C LEU A 334 -0.58 -34.37 27.46
N LYS A 335 0.25 -35.40 27.72
CA LYS A 335 0.60 -35.82 29.10
C LYS A 335 1.33 -34.74 29.92
N LYS A 336 1.98 -33.78 29.29
CA LYS A 336 2.68 -32.67 29.97
C LYS A 336 1.76 -31.47 30.22
N PHE A 337 0.56 -31.44 29.65
CA PHE A 337 -0.37 -30.31 29.75
C PHE A 337 -1.62 -30.67 30.54
N ASP A 338 -1.63 -30.34 31.83
CA ASP A 338 -2.75 -30.61 32.74
C ASP A 338 -4.07 -29.90 32.35
N HIS A 339 -3.99 -28.88 31.50
CA HIS A 339 -5.13 -28.08 31.04
C HIS A 339 -5.80 -28.58 29.76
N ALA A 340 -5.28 -29.64 29.14
CA ALA A 340 -5.86 -30.31 27.97
C ALA A 340 -6.03 -31.80 28.25
N ALA A 341 -7.28 -32.25 28.43
CA ALA A 341 -7.58 -33.60 28.85
C ALA A 341 -8.73 -34.22 28.06
N ILE A 342 -8.63 -35.53 27.87
CA ILE A 342 -9.72 -36.39 27.42
C ILE A 342 -10.20 -37.15 28.66
N ILE A 343 -11.44 -36.90 29.07
CA ILE A 343 -12.00 -37.44 30.31
C ILE A 343 -13.16 -38.36 29.96
N THR A 344 -13.03 -39.64 30.27
CA THR A 344 -14.13 -40.61 30.16
C THR A 344 -14.67 -40.92 31.54
N ARG A 345 -15.90 -40.49 31.85
CA ARG A 345 -16.58 -40.75 33.13
C ARG A 345 -17.98 -41.30 32.88
N ARG A 346 -18.30 -42.43 33.52
CA ARG A 346 -19.65 -43.04 33.50
C ARG A 346 -20.23 -43.27 32.09
N GLY A 347 -19.37 -43.49 31.09
CA GLY A 347 -19.78 -43.74 29.71
C GLY A 347 -19.86 -42.50 28.82
N GLU A 348 -19.67 -41.29 29.37
CA GLU A 348 -19.55 -40.05 28.62
C GLU A 348 -18.07 -39.69 28.44
N THR A 349 -17.70 -39.33 27.21
CA THR A 349 -16.35 -38.86 26.87
C THR A 349 -16.40 -37.35 26.66
N THR A 350 -15.52 -36.62 27.35
CA THR A 350 -15.38 -35.17 27.27
C THR A 350 -14.00 -34.84 26.74
N ILE A 351 -13.93 -34.00 25.72
CA ILE A 351 -12.69 -33.33 25.34
C ILE A 351 -12.74 -31.94 25.96
N GLN A 352 -11.81 -31.64 26.85
CA GLN A 352 -11.71 -30.34 27.51
C GLN A 352 -10.30 -29.80 27.40
N ALA A 353 -10.17 -28.60 26.84
CA ALA A 353 -8.93 -27.84 26.85
C ALA A 353 -9.19 -26.36 27.11
N SER A 354 -8.46 -25.81 28.09
CA SER A 354 -8.46 -24.37 28.38
C SER A 354 -7.08 -23.78 28.10
N PHE A 355 -7.04 -22.76 27.25
CA PHE A 355 -5.78 -22.16 26.80
C PHE A 355 -5.48 -20.83 27.51
N GLN A 356 -6.22 -20.50 28.57
CA GLN A 356 -6.09 -19.25 29.31
C GLN A 356 -4.67 -19.02 29.85
N ALA A 357 -3.98 -20.08 30.29
CA ALA A 357 -2.62 -20.00 30.82
C ALA A 357 -1.54 -19.75 29.75
N PHE A 358 -1.89 -19.84 28.46
CA PHE A 358 -0.96 -19.81 27.33
C PHE A 358 -1.46 -18.88 26.19
N ALA A 359 -2.12 -17.77 26.55
CA ALA A 359 -2.68 -16.84 25.57
C ALA A 359 -1.64 -16.34 24.56
N ASP A 360 -0.37 -16.22 24.96
CA ASP A 360 0.70 -15.63 24.14
C ASP A 360 1.40 -16.61 23.17
N ASP A 361 1.12 -17.92 23.25
CA ASP A 361 1.79 -18.96 22.42
C ASP A 361 0.81 -19.65 21.46
N LEU A 362 0.49 -18.97 20.34
CA LEU A 362 -0.46 -19.46 19.35
C LEU A 362 -0.03 -20.80 18.71
N SER A 363 1.26 -20.99 18.48
CA SER A 363 1.77 -22.20 17.83
C SER A 363 1.67 -23.42 18.72
N LEU A 364 1.88 -23.27 20.03
CA LEU A 364 1.58 -24.30 20.99
C LEU A 364 0.07 -24.61 21.05
N GLN A 365 -0.80 -23.59 21.03
CA GLN A 365 -2.25 -23.80 21.00
C GLN A 365 -2.67 -24.64 19.78
N ILE A 366 -2.16 -24.32 18.58
CA ILE A 366 -2.42 -25.09 17.35
C ILE A 366 -1.93 -26.53 17.48
N THR A 367 -0.71 -26.72 17.98
CA THR A 367 -0.10 -28.04 18.13
C THR A 367 -0.92 -28.92 19.10
N LEU A 368 -1.38 -28.35 20.21
CA LEU A 368 -2.22 -29.05 21.19
C LEU A 368 -3.60 -29.39 20.63
N LEU A 369 -4.22 -28.51 19.83
CA LEU A 369 -5.48 -28.83 19.14
C LEU A 369 -5.29 -29.99 18.17
N LYS A 370 -4.23 -29.98 17.35
CA LYS A 370 -3.90 -31.11 16.45
C LYS A 370 -3.67 -32.40 17.23
N ALA A 371 -2.97 -32.32 18.37
CA ALA A 371 -2.75 -33.47 19.24
C ALA A 371 -4.06 -34.04 19.79
N LEU A 372 -4.96 -33.19 20.32
CA LEU A 372 -6.28 -33.62 20.82
C LEU A 372 -7.14 -34.26 19.73
N ALA A 373 -7.11 -33.72 18.51
CA ALA A 373 -7.86 -34.27 17.37
C ALA A 373 -7.33 -35.64 16.90
N MET A 374 -6.05 -35.95 17.16
CA MET A 374 -5.39 -37.19 16.74
C MET A 374 -5.40 -38.31 17.80
N GLU A 375 -5.78 -38.01 19.03
CA GLU A 375 -5.85 -39.02 20.10
C GLU A 375 -6.93 -40.06 19.79
N PRO A 376 -6.60 -41.36 19.81
CA PRO A 376 -7.60 -42.41 19.61
C PRO A 376 -8.58 -42.46 20.79
N LEU A 377 -9.86 -42.25 20.50
CA LEU A 377 -10.94 -42.31 21.50
C LEU A 377 -11.66 -43.66 21.43
N GLU A 378 -11.94 -44.27 22.59
CA GLU A 378 -12.77 -45.49 22.68
C GLU A 378 -14.23 -45.23 22.30
N LYS A 379 -14.74 -44.03 22.59
CA LYS A 379 -16.09 -43.56 22.27
C LYS A 379 -16.05 -42.11 21.79
N ALA A 380 -16.91 -41.76 20.85
CA ALA A 380 -17.07 -40.39 20.40
C ALA A 380 -17.55 -39.49 21.56
N PRO A 381 -16.99 -38.27 21.71
CA PRO A 381 -17.30 -37.38 22.82
C PRO A 381 -18.73 -36.83 22.75
N GLN A 382 -19.36 -36.64 23.91
CA GLN A 382 -20.66 -35.96 24.02
C GLN A 382 -20.48 -34.47 24.35
N VAL A 383 -19.33 -34.14 24.92
CA VAL A 383 -19.01 -32.81 25.46
C VAL A 383 -17.68 -32.35 24.87
N LEU A 384 -17.69 -31.15 24.27
CA LEU A 384 -16.53 -30.47 23.75
C LEU A 384 -16.40 -29.10 24.42
N ILE A 385 -15.27 -28.88 25.10
CA ILE A 385 -14.95 -27.61 25.75
C ILE A 385 -13.57 -27.18 25.25
N LEU A 386 -13.53 -26.20 24.35
CA LEU A 386 -12.29 -25.62 23.81
C LEU A 386 -12.37 -24.10 23.99
N ASN A 387 -11.93 -23.60 25.15
CA ASN A 387 -12.11 -22.20 25.52
C ASN A 387 -10.78 -21.44 25.68
N TYR A 388 -10.85 -20.11 25.59
CA TYR A 388 -9.69 -19.19 25.61
C TYR A 388 -8.64 -19.47 24.54
N ASN A 389 -9.04 -20.04 23.39
CA ASN A 389 -8.12 -20.38 22.31
C ASN A 389 -8.14 -19.30 21.22
N LEU A 390 -7.02 -18.58 21.07
CA LEU A 390 -6.89 -17.50 20.09
C LEU A 390 -6.63 -18.00 18.66
N ALA A 391 -6.26 -19.28 18.51
CA ALA A 391 -5.97 -19.90 17.23
C ALA A 391 -7.16 -20.66 16.62
N LEU A 392 -8.13 -21.08 17.44
CA LEU A 392 -9.24 -21.96 17.05
C LEU A 392 -10.18 -21.28 16.05
N ASN A 393 -10.11 -21.74 14.80
CA ASN A 393 -10.98 -21.36 13.69
C ASN A 393 -11.80 -22.57 13.20
N ALA A 394 -12.62 -22.40 12.17
CA ALA A 394 -13.44 -23.46 11.58
C ALA A 394 -12.60 -24.72 11.26
N THR A 395 -11.51 -24.58 10.49
CA THR A 395 -10.64 -25.71 10.09
C THR A 395 -10.07 -26.52 11.26
N LEU A 396 -9.69 -25.85 12.35
CA LEU A 396 -9.18 -26.53 13.55
C LEU A 396 -10.29 -27.12 14.41
N LEU A 397 -11.51 -26.61 14.30
CA LEU A 397 -12.69 -27.10 15.01
C LEU A 397 -13.30 -28.33 14.33
N THR A 398 -13.36 -28.36 12.99
CA THR A 398 -14.02 -29.43 12.19
C THR A 398 -13.69 -30.85 12.66
N PRO A 399 -12.42 -31.22 12.96
CA PRO A 399 -12.08 -32.58 13.38
C PRO A 399 -12.76 -33.05 14.67
N PHE A 400 -13.23 -32.11 15.51
CA PHE A 400 -13.91 -32.41 16.76
C PHE A 400 -15.43 -32.55 16.58
N LEU A 401 -16.00 -32.06 15.48
CA LEU A 401 -17.45 -31.97 15.29
C LEU A 401 -18.02 -33.28 14.73
N HIS A 402 -19.08 -33.79 15.36
CA HIS A 402 -19.81 -34.96 14.90
C HIS A 402 -21.22 -35.02 15.51
N ALA A 403 -22.09 -35.87 14.95
CA ALA A 403 -23.51 -35.92 15.30
C ALA A 403 -23.82 -36.39 16.74
N GLY A 404 -22.82 -36.84 17.49
CA GLY A 404 -22.95 -37.31 18.86
C GLY A 404 -22.71 -36.24 19.93
N LEU A 405 -22.25 -35.05 19.54
CA LEU A 405 -22.06 -33.93 20.46
C LEU A 405 -23.41 -33.38 20.94
N GLU A 406 -23.54 -33.25 22.25
CA GLU A 406 -24.68 -32.64 22.92
C GLU A 406 -24.33 -31.31 23.59
N TYR A 407 -23.05 -31.09 23.89
CA TYR A 407 -22.54 -29.89 24.57
C TYR A 407 -21.29 -29.35 23.88
N ILE A 408 -21.31 -28.07 23.51
CA ILE A 408 -20.17 -27.34 22.96
C ILE A 408 -19.98 -26.02 23.73
N ASP A 409 -18.78 -25.79 24.25
CA ASP A 409 -18.33 -24.51 24.79
C ASP A 409 -17.05 -24.04 24.10
N LEU A 410 -17.16 -22.95 23.35
CA LEU A 410 -16.07 -22.29 22.62
C LEU A 410 -15.85 -20.86 23.11
N SER A 411 -16.09 -20.61 24.40
CA SER A 411 -15.99 -19.28 24.98
C SER A 411 -14.58 -18.69 24.83
N TYR A 412 -14.49 -17.39 24.54
CA TYR A 412 -13.24 -16.64 24.36
C TYR A 412 -12.36 -17.17 23.23
N CYS A 413 -12.98 -17.65 22.15
CA CYS A 413 -12.31 -18.07 20.93
C CYS A 413 -12.64 -17.09 19.80
N PRO A 414 -11.88 -15.98 19.64
CA PRO A 414 -12.25 -14.87 18.75
C PRO A 414 -12.21 -15.21 17.25
N LYS A 415 -11.57 -16.33 16.86
CA LYS A 415 -11.54 -16.83 15.48
C LYS A 415 -12.69 -17.78 15.15
N ILE A 416 -13.58 -18.07 16.11
CA ILE A 416 -14.84 -18.76 15.83
C ILE A 416 -15.79 -17.74 15.20
N ASP A 417 -16.05 -17.90 13.92
CA ASP A 417 -16.82 -17.02 13.06
C ASP A 417 -18.07 -17.74 12.48
N ASP A 418 -18.70 -17.13 11.48
CA ASP A 418 -19.92 -17.64 10.85
C ASP A 418 -19.68 -18.97 10.12
N GLU A 419 -18.48 -19.21 9.61
CA GLU A 419 -18.09 -20.49 8.99
C GLU A 419 -18.04 -21.60 10.05
N ALA A 420 -17.39 -21.35 11.18
CA ALA A 420 -17.35 -22.30 12.29
C ALA A 420 -18.76 -22.61 12.84
N LEU A 421 -19.64 -21.60 12.94
CA LEU A 421 -21.03 -21.80 13.34
C LEU A 421 -21.81 -22.65 12.33
N SER A 422 -21.56 -22.46 11.03
CA SER A 422 -22.14 -23.27 9.96
C SER A 422 -21.72 -24.73 10.04
N GLU A 423 -20.44 -25.00 10.32
CA GLU A 423 -19.95 -26.36 10.54
C GLU A 423 -20.59 -27.02 11.77
N ILE A 424 -20.70 -26.29 12.89
CA ILE A 424 -21.40 -26.77 14.09
C ILE A 424 -22.84 -27.14 13.75
N HIS A 425 -23.55 -26.27 13.05
CA HIS A 425 -24.93 -26.51 12.62
C HIS A 425 -25.04 -27.76 11.73
N SER A 426 -24.14 -27.92 10.76
CA SER A 426 -24.20 -29.04 9.80
C SER A 426 -23.79 -30.38 10.42
N LEU A 427 -22.81 -30.40 11.34
CA LEU A 427 -22.21 -31.64 11.85
C LEU A 427 -22.78 -32.07 13.20
N CYS A 428 -23.44 -31.18 13.95
CA CYS A 428 -23.93 -31.44 15.31
C CYS A 428 -25.46 -31.28 15.44
N PRO A 429 -26.30 -32.07 14.73
CA PRO A 429 -27.76 -31.94 14.77
C PRO A 429 -28.40 -32.26 16.13
N ASN A 430 -27.67 -32.90 17.05
CA ASN A 430 -28.17 -33.29 18.38
C ASN A 430 -27.77 -32.33 19.51
N LEU A 431 -27.20 -31.18 19.16
CA LEU A 431 -26.68 -30.22 20.12
C LEU A 431 -27.78 -29.66 21.04
N LYS A 432 -27.56 -29.76 22.36
CA LYS A 432 -28.46 -29.24 23.40
C LYS A 432 -27.92 -27.99 24.07
N HIS A 433 -26.59 -27.87 24.18
CA HIS A 433 -25.91 -26.74 24.81
C HIS A 433 -24.86 -26.16 23.88
N LEU A 434 -24.94 -24.85 23.65
CA LEU A 434 -23.97 -24.11 22.84
C LEU A 434 -23.56 -22.82 23.56
N CYS A 435 -22.28 -22.69 23.87
CA CYS A 435 -21.70 -21.47 24.45
C CYS A 435 -20.67 -20.89 23.49
N LEU A 436 -20.94 -19.68 23.01
CA LEU A 436 -20.14 -18.94 22.04
C LEU A 436 -19.75 -17.57 22.60
N MET A 437 -19.62 -17.45 23.93
CA MET A 437 -19.33 -16.18 24.58
C MET A 437 -17.99 -15.59 24.09
N ALA A 438 -17.95 -14.30 23.77
CA ALA A 438 -16.74 -13.61 23.27
C ALA A 438 -16.09 -14.27 22.03
N THR A 439 -16.91 -14.71 21.09
CA THR A 439 -16.48 -15.24 19.79
C THR A 439 -16.55 -14.17 18.68
N GLY A 440 -15.97 -14.45 17.52
CA GLY A 440 -15.92 -13.57 16.34
C GLY A 440 -17.14 -13.66 15.42
N ILE A 441 -18.26 -14.20 15.90
CA ILE A 441 -19.46 -14.40 15.09
C ILE A 441 -20.07 -13.05 14.71
N PHE A 442 -20.40 -12.92 13.43
CA PHE A 442 -20.92 -11.73 12.81
C PHE A 442 -22.42 -11.88 12.48
N GLU A 443 -22.85 -13.06 12.00
CA GLU A 443 -24.25 -13.35 11.70
C GLU A 443 -24.69 -14.75 12.19
N ILE A 444 -25.81 -14.78 12.90
CA ILE A 444 -26.55 -16.01 13.20
C ILE A 444 -27.79 -16.00 12.31
N LYS A 445 -27.70 -16.57 11.10
CA LYS A 445 -28.83 -16.71 10.15
C LYS A 445 -28.68 -17.97 9.30
N GLY A 446 -29.76 -18.39 8.65
CA GLY A 446 -29.75 -19.54 7.75
C GLY A 446 -29.14 -19.19 6.39
N TRP A 447 -28.73 -20.21 5.63
CA TRP A 447 -28.15 -20.05 4.29
C TRP A 447 -29.26 -20.16 3.23
N GLY A 448 -29.63 -19.04 2.58
CA GLY A 448 -30.64 -19.04 1.52
C GLY A 448 -30.80 -17.67 0.84
N TRP A 449 -31.28 -17.66 -0.40
CA TRP A 449 -31.61 -16.44 -1.14
C TRP A 449 -32.95 -15.88 -0.63
N GLY A 450 -32.88 -14.98 0.35
CA GLY A 450 -34.03 -14.23 0.89
C GLY A 450 -33.76 -13.70 2.30
N GLU A 451 -34.41 -12.59 2.69
CA GLU A 451 -34.24 -11.91 3.99
C GLU A 451 -34.73 -12.73 5.23
N TRP A 452 -35.08 -14.01 5.04
CA TRP A 452 -35.89 -14.80 5.99
C TRP A 452 -35.36 -16.20 6.27
N SER A 453 -34.06 -16.46 6.10
CA SER A 453 -33.46 -17.76 6.42
C SER A 453 -33.01 -17.82 7.90
N TYR A 454 -33.51 -18.80 8.65
CA TYR A 454 -33.18 -18.98 10.07
C TYR A 454 -32.11 -20.07 10.23
N LEU A 455 -31.19 -19.87 11.18
CA LEU A 455 -30.30 -20.94 11.61
C LEU A 455 -31.07 -21.86 12.55
N GLU A 456 -31.22 -23.13 12.19
CA GLU A 456 -32.08 -24.07 12.91
C GLU A 456 -31.28 -24.98 13.85
N PHE A 457 -31.60 -24.91 15.15
CA PHE A 457 -31.09 -25.86 16.14
C PHE A 457 -32.28 -26.53 16.85
N PRO A 458 -32.73 -27.70 16.39
CA PRO A 458 -34.01 -28.28 16.80
C PRO A 458 -34.01 -28.75 18.27
N LYS A 459 -32.84 -29.14 18.80
CA LYS A 459 -32.69 -29.68 20.17
C LYS A 459 -32.00 -28.75 21.15
N LEU A 460 -31.70 -27.51 20.75
CA LEU A 460 -30.93 -26.57 21.56
C LEU A 460 -31.78 -26.03 22.72
N GLU A 461 -31.37 -26.36 23.94
CA GLU A 461 -32.04 -25.97 25.18
C GLU A 461 -31.35 -24.78 25.88
N TYR A 462 -30.02 -24.65 25.70
CA TYR A 462 -29.20 -23.58 26.27
C TYR A 462 -28.35 -22.93 25.19
N PHE A 463 -28.40 -21.59 25.10
CA PHE A 463 -27.56 -20.83 24.18
C PHE A 463 -27.01 -19.57 24.85
N ASN A 464 -25.70 -19.37 24.78
CA ASN A 464 -25.03 -18.19 25.32
C ASN A 464 -24.13 -17.55 24.26
N ILE A 465 -24.39 -16.29 23.95
CA ILE A 465 -23.66 -15.47 22.97
C ILE A 465 -23.19 -14.14 23.57
N SER A 466 -23.02 -14.09 24.89
CA SER A 466 -22.60 -12.85 25.55
C SER A 466 -21.25 -12.37 25.01
N LEU A 467 -21.02 -11.06 24.97
CA LEU A 467 -19.75 -10.46 24.53
C LEU A 467 -19.37 -10.72 23.05
N CYS A 468 -20.28 -11.20 22.20
CA CYS A 468 -20.05 -11.27 20.75
C CYS A 468 -20.19 -9.87 20.12
N VAL A 469 -19.18 -9.02 20.33
CA VAL A 469 -19.22 -7.58 19.98
C VAL A 469 -19.35 -7.29 18.48
N GLN A 470 -19.10 -8.28 17.62
CA GLN A 470 -19.18 -8.15 16.16
C GLN A 470 -20.54 -8.58 15.58
N LEU A 471 -21.40 -9.20 16.39
CA LEU A 471 -22.68 -9.74 15.94
C LEU A 471 -23.59 -8.62 15.43
N LYS A 472 -24.11 -8.76 14.20
CA LYS A 472 -25.07 -7.83 13.60
C LYS A 472 -26.45 -8.43 13.38
N THR A 473 -26.53 -9.74 13.19
CA THR A 473 -27.79 -10.42 12.84
C THR A 473 -28.03 -11.61 13.76
N LEU A 474 -29.23 -11.71 14.33
CA LEU A 474 -29.67 -12.86 15.13
C LEU A 474 -31.05 -13.36 14.69
N GLN A 475 -31.03 -14.41 13.88
CA GLN A 475 -32.17 -15.13 13.32
C GLN A 475 -32.04 -16.63 13.65
N LEU A 476 -32.46 -16.98 14.87
CA LEU A 476 -32.37 -18.34 15.41
C LEU A 476 -33.74 -19.01 15.45
N LYS A 477 -33.82 -20.24 14.93
CA LYS A 477 -34.96 -21.14 15.11
C LYS A 477 -34.58 -22.26 16.08
N ALA A 478 -34.94 -22.08 17.35
CA ALA A 478 -34.69 -23.05 18.42
C ALA A 478 -35.93 -23.18 19.31
N THR A 479 -36.85 -24.08 18.93
CA THR A 479 -38.16 -24.22 19.58
C THR A 479 -38.09 -24.85 20.98
N THR A 480 -36.99 -25.54 21.28
CA THR A 480 -36.70 -26.18 22.57
C THR A 480 -35.87 -25.30 23.51
N LEU A 481 -35.53 -24.08 23.09
CA LEU A 481 -34.68 -23.16 23.85
C LEU A 481 -35.37 -22.72 25.14
N LYS A 482 -34.77 -23.09 26.27
CA LYS A 482 -35.25 -22.75 27.63
C LYS A 482 -34.43 -21.63 28.24
N THR A 483 -33.14 -21.56 27.92
CA THR A 483 -32.22 -20.57 28.47
C THR A 483 -31.47 -19.90 27.33
N PHE A 484 -31.59 -18.57 27.24
CA PHE A 484 -30.86 -17.76 26.26
C PHE A 484 -30.20 -16.57 26.96
N ILE A 485 -28.87 -16.47 26.84
CA ILE A 485 -28.06 -15.44 27.51
C ILE A 485 -27.34 -14.59 26.46
N MET A 486 -27.53 -13.28 26.52
CA MET A 486 -26.98 -12.33 25.56
C MET A 486 -26.59 -11.00 26.21
N LYS A 487 -25.61 -11.02 27.12
CA LYS A 487 -25.12 -9.81 27.81
C LYS A 487 -24.07 -9.07 26.98
N ASP A 488 -24.08 -7.74 27.07
CA ASP A 488 -23.07 -6.86 26.49
C ASP A 488 -22.87 -7.05 24.97
N LEU A 489 -23.99 -7.13 24.24
CA LEU A 489 -24.03 -7.17 22.78
C LEU A 489 -24.22 -5.78 22.14
N PRO A 490 -23.72 -5.58 20.91
CA PRO A 490 -24.01 -4.39 20.13
C PRO A 490 -25.48 -4.36 19.71
N ARG A 491 -25.93 -3.19 19.23
CA ARG A 491 -27.25 -3.06 18.60
C ARG A 491 -27.28 -3.88 17.31
N LEU A 492 -28.24 -4.79 17.20
CA LEU A 492 -28.40 -5.70 16.06
C LEU A 492 -29.18 -5.03 14.92
N ASN A 493 -28.80 -5.32 13.68
CA ASN A 493 -29.50 -4.87 12.47
C ASN A 493 -30.81 -5.66 12.24
N HIS A 494 -30.79 -6.96 12.54
CA HIS A 494 -31.93 -7.84 12.39
C HIS A 494 -32.01 -8.79 13.58
N TYR A 495 -33.19 -8.85 14.21
CA TYR A 495 -33.43 -9.63 15.42
C TYR A 495 -34.75 -10.39 15.37
N LYS A 496 -34.71 -11.72 15.50
CA LYS A 496 -35.90 -12.58 15.48
C LYS A 496 -35.83 -13.77 16.45
N ALA A 497 -35.11 -13.65 17.56
CA ALA A 497 -35.01 -14.76 18.53
C ALA A 497 -36.35 -15.06 19.24
N LEU A 498 -37.16 -14.04 19.53
CA LEU A 498 -38.44 -14.21 20.25
C LEU A 498 -39.53 -14.88 19.39
N GLU A 499 -39.43 -14.80 18.06
CA GLU A 499 -40.41 -15.36 17.12
C GLU A 499 -40.57 -16.88 17.30
N HIS A 500 -39.44 -17.60 17.42
CA HIS A 500 -39.40 -19.05 17.54
C HIS A 500 -39.06 -19.57 18.95
N ALA A 501 -38.94 -18.67 19.94
CA ALA A 501 -38.65 -19.05 21.32
C ALA A 501 -39.76 -19.91 21.93
N HIS A 502 -39.41 -20.74 22.91
CA HIS A 502 -40.36 -21.53 23.68
C HIS A 502 -41.40 -20.63 24.40
N LYS A 503 -42.62 -21.12 24.58
CA LYS A 503 -43.74 -20.38 25.19
C LYS A 503 -43.40 -19.78 26.57
N ASP A 504 -42.57 -20.46 27.34
CA ASP A 504 -42.18 -20.01 28.69
C ASP A 504 -41.25 -18.79 28.64
N LEU A 505 -40.38 -18.71 27.63
CA LEU A 505 -39.53 -17.53 27.39
C LEU A 505 -40.37 -16.32 26.95
N LYS A 506 -41.40 -16.53 26.11
CA LYS A 506 -42.32 -15.46 25.67
C LYS A 506 -43.16 -14.87 26.81
N LYS A 507 -43.28 -15.59 27.94
CA LYS A 507 -43.94 -15.15 29.18
C LYS A 507 -42.97 -14.54 30.20
N ASN A 508 -41.68 -14.79 30.07
CA ASN A 508 -40.68 -14.31 31.01
C ASN A 508 -40.42 -12.80 30.77
N LYS A 509 -40.79 -11.96 31.74
CA LYS A 509 -40.64 -10.50 31.64
C LYS A 509 -39.20 -10.06 31.43
N ASP A 510 -38.24 -10.61 32.18
CA ASP A 510 -36.81 -10.25 32.05
C ASP A 510 -36.27 -10.59 30.65
N PHE A 511 -36.66 -11.75 30.14
CA PHE A 511 -36.30 -12.16 28.78
C PHE A 511 -36.90 -11.24 27.72
N VAL A 512 -38.21 -10.96 27.81
CA VAL A 512 -38.89 -10.08 26.85
C VAL A 512 -38.31 -8.67 26.92
N LEU A 513 -38.03 -8.14 28.11
CA LEU A 513 -37.36 -6.84 28.30
C LEU A 513 -35.99 -6.81 27.64
N MET A 514 -35.16 -7.84 27.87
CA MET A 514 -33.84 -7.98 27.22
C MET A 514 -33.95 -7.93 25.69
N VAL A 515 -35.01 -8.52 25.13
CA VAL A 515 -35.29 -8.51 23.68
C VAL A 515 -35.78 -7.14 23.19
N VAL A 516 -36.81 -6.56 23.81
CA VAL A 516 -37.44 -5.32 23.29
C VAL A 516 -36.56 -4.08 23.44
N VAL A 517 -35.58 -4.11 24.37
CA VAL A 517 -34.53 -3.08 24.45
C VAL A 517 -33.67 -3.04 23.18
N GLN A 518 -33.47 -4.18 22.53
CA GLN A 518 -32.72 -4.26 21.28
C GLN A 518 -33.60 -3.94 20.06
N GLU A 519 -34.83 -4.48 20.03
CA GLU A 519 -35.79 -4.29 18.94
C GLU A 519 -37.23 -4.19 19.48
N GLY A 520 -37.80 -2.99 19.51
CA GLY A 520 -39.10 -2.70 20.11
C GLY A 520 -40.27 -3.40 19.40
N ASN A 521 -40.15 -3.64 18.09
CA ASN A 521 -41.18 -4.36 17.33
C ASN A 521 -41.24 -5.87 17.68
N ALA A 522 -40.27 -6.39 18.43
CA ALA A 522 -40.34 -7.75 18.96
C ALA A 522 -41.51 -7.95 19.94
N LEU A 523 -42.10 -6.86 20.47
CA LEU A 523 -43.31 -6.88 21.29
C LEU A 523 -44.45 -7.70 20.67
N GLN A 524 -44.53 -7.77 19.33
CA GLN A 524 -45.54 -8.55 18.62
C GLN A 524 -45.55 -10.05 18.99
N TYR A 525 -44.39 -10.59 19.39
CA TYR A 525 -44.20 -12.00 19.73
C TYR A 525 -44.30 -12.28 21.23
N ALA A 526 -44.41 -11.25 22.07
CA ALA A 526 -44.58 -11.41 23.51
C ALA A 526 -45.96 -12.05 23.84
N HIS A 527 -46.08 -12.63 25.02
CA HIS A 527 -47.37 -13.08 25.54
C HIS A 527 -48.32 -11.88 25.76
N GLU A 528 -49.63 -12.08 25.59
CA GLU A 528 -50.65 -11.01 25.68
C GLU A 528 -50.60 -10.22 26.99
N GLU A 529 -50.31 -10.88 28.12
CA GLU A 529 -50.13 -10.21 29.42
C GLU A 529 -49.01 -9.14 29.39
N LEU A 530 -47.91 -9.41 28.67
CA LEU A 530 -46.79 -8.46 28.56
C LEU A 530 -47.05 -7.38 27.51
N LYS A 531 -47.95 -7.59 26.55
CA LYS A 531 -48.43 -6.54 25.63
C LYS A 531 -49.35 -5.52 26.31
N ASN A 532 -49.82 -5.83 27.51
CA ASN A 532 -50.55 -4.91 28.39
C ASN A 532 -49.72 -4.46 29.62
N ASP A 533 -48.49 -4.96 29.77
CA ASP A 533 -47.58 -4.53 30.84
C ASP A 533 -46.98 -3.17 30.49
N LYS A 534 -47.23 -2.18 31.34
CA LYS A 534 -46.84 -0.78 31.13
C LYS A 534 -45.32 -0.60 30.97
N ASP A 535 -44.50 -1.34 31.72
CA ASP A 535 -43.05 -1.17 31.67
C ASP A 535 -42.49 -1.72 30.35
N VAL A 536 -42.96 -2.92 29.98
CA VAL A 536 -42.52 -3.60 28.75
C VAL A 536 -42.90 -2.79 27.52
N VAL A 537 -44.16 -2.34 27.45
CA VAL A 537 -44.66 -1.57 26.30
C VAL A 537 -44.01 -0.20 26.24
N LEU A 538 -43.78 0.49 27.37
CA LEU A 538 -43.12 1.79 27.38
C LEU A 538 -41.68 1.70 26.84
N ILE A 539 -40.94 0.67 27.23
CA ILE A 539 -39.58 0.44 26.71
C ILE A 539 -39.64 0.14 25.21
N ALA A 540 -40.57 -0.71 24.77
CA ALA A 540 -40.73 -1.04 23.36
C ALA A 540 -41.05 0.20 22.50
N VAL A 541 -41.98 1.07 22.92
CA VAL A 541 -42.34 2.28 22.15
C VAL A 541 -41.29 3.39 22.21
N LYS A 542 -40.48 3.45 23.27
CA LYS A 542 -39.32 4.36 23.34
C LYS A 542 -38.17 3.89 22.45
N GLN A 543 -38.05 2.59 22.20
CA GLN A 543 -37.06 2.03 21.28
C GLN A 543 -37.54 2.17 19.82
N SER A 544 -38.82 1.87 19.56
CA SER A 544 -39.48 1.98 18.25
C SER A 544 -40.94 2.37 18.45
N GLY A 545 -41.32 3.58 18.09
CA GLY A 545 -42.65 4.14 18.26
C GLY A 545 -43.73 3.38 17.50
N LEU A 546 -43.36 2.66 16.43
CA LEU A 546 -44.27 1.77 15.70
C LEU A 546 -44.66 0.51 16.50
N ALA A 547 -43.92 0.19 17.57
CA ALA A 547 -44.28 -0.90 18.47
C ALA A 547 -45.65 -0.70 19.12
N LEU A 548 -46.16 0.55 19.14
CA LEU A 548 -47.52 0.88 19.60
C LEU A 548 -48.59 0.06 18.86
N LYS A 549 -48.35 -0.31 17.60
CA LYS A 549 -49.25 -1.20 16.82
C LYS A 549 -49.57 -2.51 17.55
N TYR A 550 -48.59 -3.04 18.28
CA TYR A 550 -48.65 -4.34 18.97
C TYR A 550 -49.07 -4.24 20.43
N ALA A 551 -49.20 -3.03 20.97
CA ALA A 551 -49.69 -2.81 22.33
C ALA A 551 -51.16 -3.22 22.44
N HIS A 552 -51.60 -3.55 23.66
CA HIS A 552 -53.01 -3.76 23.96
C HIS A 552 -53.83 -2.48 23.72
N GLU A 553 -55.12 -2.63 23.37
CA GLU A 553 -56.00 -1.51 23.02
C GLU A 553 -56.15 -0.47 24.13
N ASP A 554 -56.06 -0.87 25.39
CA ASP A 554 -56.13 0.05 26.53
C ASP A 554 -54.97 1.05 26.53
N LEU A 555 -53.75 0.61 26.16
CA LEU A 555 -52.57 1.47 26.10
C LEU A 555 -52.58 2.38 24.86
N LYS A 556 -53.27 2.01 23.78
CA LYS A 556 -53.46 2.86 22.59
C LYS A 556 -54.41 4.04 22.81
N LYS A 557 -55.19 4.02 23.90
CA LYS A 557 -56.05 5.12 24.36
C LYS A 557 -55.37 6.00 25.41
N ASP A 558 -54.29 5.52 26.01
CA ASP A 558 -53.54 6.26 27.02
C ASP A 558 -52.69 7.35 26.36
N LYS A 559 -53.00 8.61 26.67
CA LYS A 559 -52.33 9.79 26.09
C LYS A 559 -50.82 9.74 26.28
N ASP A 560 -50.32 9.31 27.43
CA ASP A 560 -48.88 9.39 27.75
C ASP A 560 -48.06 8.38 26.95
N PHE A 561 -48.59 7.16 26.76
CA PHE A 561 -47.96 6.13 25.93
C PHE A 561 -47.96 6.50 24.46
N VAL A 562 -49.11 6.99 23.98
CA VAL A 562 -49.24 7.47 22.61
C VAL A 562 -48.30 8.65 22.38
N LEU A 563 -48.19 9.58 23.32
CA LEU A 563 -47.26 10.71 23.24
C LEU A 563 -45.80 10.25 23.18
N ALA A 564 -45.42 9.24 23.98
CA ALA A 564 -44.08 8.65 23.92
C ALA A 564 -43.80 8.02 22.56
N ALA A 565 -44.76 7.27 22.00
CA ALA A 565 -44.65 6.64 20.69
C ALA A 565 -44.55 7.66 19.54
N VAL A 566 -45.41 8.68 19.50
CA VAL A 566 -45.38 9.69 18.41
C VAL A 566 -44.20 10.65 18.50
N LYS A 567 -43.63 10.85 19.69
CA LYS A 567 -42.38 11.60 19.89
C LYS A 567 -41.14 10.82 19.45
N GLU A 568 -41.21 9.50 19.42
CA GLU A 568 -40.17 8.64 18.85
C GLU A 568 -40.35 8.53 17.33
N ASN A 569 -41.58 8.26 16.86
CA ASN A 569 -41.91 8.16 15.43
C ASN A 569 -43.31 8.70 15.14
N GLY A 570 -43.39 9.79 14.37
CA GLY A 570 -44.65 10.48 14.07
C GLY A 570 -45.68 9.61 13.32
N TRP A 571 -45.26 8.52 12.66
CA TRP A 571 -46.17 7.57 12.01
C TRP A 571 -46.91 6.68 13.01
N ALA A 572 -46.47 6.63 14.26
CA ALA A 572 -47.21 5.94 15.32
C ALA A 572 -48.64 6.47 15.48
N LEU A 573 -48.91 7.71 15.04
CA LEU A 573 -50.26 8.30 15.00
C LEU A 573 -51.26 7.44 14.22
N ALA A 574 -50.81 6.66 13.22
CA ALA A 574 -51.68 5.76 12.46
C ALA A 574 -52.30 4.65 13.34
N PHE A 575 -51.63 4.26 14.42
CA PHE A 575 -51.99 3.14 15.29
C PHE A 575 -52.65 3.57 16.60
N THR A 576 -52.88 4.88 16.80
CA THR A 576 -53.56 5.41 17.98
C THR A 576 -55.07 5.25 17.83
N HIS A 577 -55.78 5.29 18.95
CA HIS A 577 -57.24 5.40 18.94
C HIS A 577 -57.72 6.70 18.27
N GLU A 578 -58.90 6.69 17.65
CA GLU A 578 -59.47 7.84 16.92
C GLU A 578 -59.61 9.10 17.79
N ASP A 579 -59.97 8.93 19.07
CA ASP A 579 -60.11 10.04 20.04
C ASP A 579 -58.82 10.87 20.21
N LEU A 580 -57.65 10.27 19.96
CA LEU A 580 -56.36 10.96 20.05
C LEU A 580 -55.89 11.56 18.72
N LYS A 581 -56.51 11.19 17.58
CA LYS A 581 -56.21 11.77 16.25
C LYS A 581 -56.83 13.15 16.02
N ILE A 582 -57.76 13.56 16.89
CA ILE A 582 -58.26 14.95 16.97
C ILE A 582 -57.53 15.76 18.07
N ASN A 583 -56.79 15.09 18.96
CA ASN A 583 -56.09 15.76 20.05
C ASN A 583 -54.91 16.58 19.52
N VAL A 584 -54.99 17.91 19.66
CA VAL A 584 -54.00 18.84 19.12
C VAL A 584 -52.58 18.51 19.62
N ASP A 585 -52.38 18.20 20.90
CA ASP A 585 -51.04 17.94 21.46
C ASP A 585 -50.38 16.72 20.81
N VAL A 586 -51.14 15.63 20.65
CA VAL A 586 -50.66 14.36 20.10
C VAL A 586 -50.34 14.51 18.62
N VAL A 587 -51.27 15.07 17.84
CA VAL A 587 -51.08 15.23 16.39
C VAL A 587 -49.99 16.26 16.10
N LEU A 588 -49.90 17.34 16.88
CA LEU A 588 -48.85 18.34 16.72
C LEU A 588 -47.47 17.79 17.10
N ALA A 589 -47.37 16.92 18.12
CA ALA A 589 -46.13 16.20 18.41
C ALA A 589 -45.72 15.30 17.23
N ALA A 590 -46.68 14.55 16.65
CA ALA A 590 -46.44 13.69 15.50
C ALA A 590 -46.01 14.49 14.25
N VAL A 591 -46.71 15.59 13.93
CA VAL A 591 -46.44 16.47 12.78
C VAL A 591 -45.12 17.22 12.95
N LYS A 592 -44.80 17.68 14.18
CA LYS A 592 -43.51 18.30 14.50
C LYS A 592 -42.35 17.35 14.24
N LEU A 593 -42.54 16.04 14.39
CA LEU A 593 -41.51 15.05 14.08
C LEU A 593 -41.53 14.65 12.60
N ASN A 594 -42.70 14.32 12.05
CA ASN A 594 -42.91 13.99 10.65
C ASN A 594 -44.16 14.69 10.09
N ALA A 595 -43.97 15.68 9.23
CA ALA A 595 -45.06 16.48 8.68
C ALA A 595 -46.10 15.66 7.89
N ASN A 596 -45.71 14.52 7.31
CA ASN A 596 -46.63 13.63 6.59
C ASN A 596 -47.57 12.86 7.54
N ALA A 597 -47.34 12.88 8.85
CA ALA A 597 -48.28 12.37 9.84
C ALA A 597 -49.62 13.12 9.81
N LEU A 598 -49.66 14.32 9.22
CA LEU A 598 -50.88 15.10 8.97
C LEU A 598 -51.96 14.28 8.24
N GLN A 599 -51.58 13.31 7.41
CA GLN A 599 -52.53 12.43 6.70
C GLN A 599 -53.46 11.65 7.67
N TYR A 600 -52.95 11.30 8.86
CA TYR A 600 -53.68 10.55 9.89
C TYR A 600 -54.41 11.45 10.89
N ALA A 601 -54.23 12.77 10.79
CA ALA A 601 -54.98 13.72 11.60
C ALA A 601 -56.47 13.69 11.22
N HIS A 602 -57.33 13.99 12.19
CA HIS A 602 -58.75 14.17 11.92
C HIS A 602 -58.99 15.35 10.94
N GLU A 603 -60.01 15.24 10.08
CA GLU A 603 -60.32 16.22 9.01
C GLU A 603 -60.47 17.66 9.52
N GLY A 604 -61.00 17.84 10.73
CA GLY A 604 -61.10 19.17 11.36
C GLY A 604 -59.75 19.89 11.50
N LEU A 605 -58.67 19.18 11.80
CA LEU A 605 -57.33 19.76 11.93
C LEU A 605 -56.67 20.04 10.57
N LYS A 606 -57.00 19.25 9.52
CA LYS A 606 -56.50 19.47 8.15
C LYS A 606 -57.07 20.71 7.48
N LYS A 607 -58.19 21.25 7.99
CA LYS A 607 -58.79 22.51 7.55
C LYS A 607 -58.21 23.74 8.27
N ASP A 608 -57.59 23.55 9.43
CA ASP A 608 -57.08 24.66 10.24
C ASP A 608 -55.72 25.16 9.70
N LYS A 609 -55.71 26.41 9.22
CA LYS A 609 -54.51 27.09 8.73
C LYS A 609 -53.38 27.08 9.77
N TYR A 610 -53.68 27.33 11.05
CA TYR A 610 -52.67 27.40 12.12
C TYR A 610 -52.05 26.04 12.42
N PHE A 611 -52.80 24.96 12.16
CA PHE A 611 -52.34 23.60 12.34
C PHE A 611 -51.53 23.07 11.14
N VAL A 612 -51.97 23.37 9.93
CA VAL A 612 -51.33 22.90 8.69
C VAL A 612 -50.07 23.68 8.34
N LEU A 613 -50.00 24.97 8.65
CA LEU A 613 -48.85 25.82 8.32
C LEU A 613 -47.51 25.28 8.90
N PRO A 614 -47.43 24.85 10.18
CA PRO A 614 -46.23 24.18 10.71
C PRO A 614 -45.83 22.91 9.93
N ALA A 615 -46.81 22.11 9.48
CA ALA A 615 -46.55 20.90 8.70
C ALA A 615 -45.90 21.24 7.36
N VAL A 616 -46.48 22.20 6.64
CA VAL A 616 -46.03 22.67 5.33
C VAL A 616 -44.67 23.38 5.41
N ASN A 617 -44.44 24.18 6.45
CA ASN A 617 -43.13 24.82 6.70
C ASN A 617 -42.03 23.79 7.00
N LYS A 618 -42.39 22.65 7.59
CA LYS A 618 -41.44 21.56 7.84
C LYS A 618 -41.23 20.68 6.59
N ASN A 619 -42.28 20.40 5.83
CA ASN A 619 -42.24 19.69 4.55
C ASN A 619 -43.35 20.21 3.62
N GLY A 620 -42.97 20.88 2.53
CA GLY A 620 -43.89 21.51 1.59
C GLY A 620 -44.81 20.51 0.91
N LEU A 621 -44.39 19.24 0.77
CA LEU A 621 -45.23 18.16 0.23
C LEU A 621 -46.40 17.79 1.17
N ALA A 622 -46.37 18.20 2.44
CA ALA A 622 -47.50 18.03 3.35
C ALA A 622 -48.76 18.77 2.87
N LEU A 623 -48.61 19.72 1.93
CA LEU A 623 -49.74 20.34 1.21
C LEU A 623 -50.67 19.31 0.55
N ALA A 624 -50.12 18.15 0.14
CA ALA A 624 -50.92 17.05 -0.42
C ALA A 624 -52.03 16.57 0.54
N PHE A 625 -51.77 16.62 1.85
CA PHE A 625 -52.67 16.15 2.91
C PHE A 625 -53.50 17.27 3.55
N ALA A 626 -53.27 18.53 3.14
CA ALA A 626 -54.11 19.65 3.56
C ALA A 626 -55.48 19.56 2.89
N HIS A 627 -56.50 20.13 3.54
CA HIS A 627 -57.81 20.26 2.92
C HIS A 627 -57.76 21.18 1.67
N GLU A 628 -58.67 20.97 0.71
CA GLU A 628 -58.73 21.70 -0.56
C GLU A 628 -58.78 23.24 -0.37
N ASP A 629 -59.50 23.72 0.65
CA ASP A 629 -59.58 25.14 1.00
C ASP A 629 -58.21 25.79 1.30
N LEU A 630 -57.23 25.00 1.76
CA LEU A 630 -55.87 25.49 2.02
C LEU A 630 -54.96 25.38 0.79
N LYS A 631 -55.30 24.53 -0.20
CA LYS A 631 -54.57 24.43 -1.48
C LYS A 631 -54.87 25.60 -2.44
N ILE A 632 -55.96 26.33 -2.19
CA ILE A 632 -56.26 27.61 -2.84
C ILE A 632 -55.74 28.82 -2.02
N ASN A 633 -55.26 28.61 -0.79
CA ASN A 633 -54.75 29.68 0.05
C ASN A 633 -53.32 30.07 -0.34
N LYS A 634 -53.15 31.29 -0.85
CA LYS A 634 -51.86 31.81 -1.34
C LYS A 634 -50.73 31.72 -0.30
N ASP A 635 -51.00 31.99 0.97
CA ASP A 635 -49.97 31.96 2.02
C ASP A 635 -49.45 30.54 2.26
N ILE A 636 -50.36 29.57 2.33
CA ILE A 636 -50.03 28.16 2.55
C ILE A 636 -49.30 27.59 1.33
N VAL A 637 -49.79 27.87 0.11
CA VAL A 637 -49.15 27.41 -1.13
C VAL A 637 -47.76 28.02 -1.29
N LEU A 638 -47.59 29.32 -1.03
CA LEU A 638 -46.26 29.94 -1.09
C LEU A 638 -45.33 29.40 -0.02
N ALA A 639 -45.81 29.16 1.20
CA ALA A 639 -45.02 28.50 2.24
C ALA A 639 -44.56 27.10 1.78
N ALA A 640 -45.47 26.32 1.18
CA ALA A 640 -45.18 24.99 0.65
C ALA A 640 -44.13 25.03 -0.46
N VAL A 641 -44.33 25.90 -1.45
CA VAL A 641 -43.46 26.03 -2.63
C VAL A 641 -42.09 26.58 -2.25
N LYS A 642 -42.00 27.52 -1.29
CA LYS A 642 -40.73 28.02 -0.76
C LYS A 642 -39.96 26.98 0.05
N GLN A 643 -40.66 26.02 0.64
CA GLN A 643 -40.05 24.90 1.35
C GLN A 643 -39.59 23.82 0.36
N ASN A 644 -40.44 23.45 -0.61
CA ASN A 644 -40.16 22.45 -1.65
C ASN A 644 -40.89 22.81 -2.95
N GLY A 645 -40.14 23.09 -4.02
CA GLY A 645 -40.70 23.51 -5.31
C GLY A 645 -41.66 22.50 -5.94
N LEU A 646 -41.52 21.20 -5.65
CA LEU A 646 -42.43 20.15 -6.14
C LEU A 646 -43.82 20.22 -5.48
N ALA A 647 -43.98 20.96 -4.37
CA ALA A 647 -45.29 21.20 -3.76
C ALA A 647 -46.28 21.90 -4.72
N LEU A 648 -45.76 22.54 -5.77
CA LEU A 648 -46.57 23.09 -6.87
C LEU A 648 -47.50 22.03 -7.51
N ALA A 649 -47.13 20.73 -7.47
CA ALA A 649 -47.97 19.64 -7.95
C ALA A 649 -49.34 19.59 -7.24
N PHE A 650 -49.36 19.93 -5.96
CA PHE A 650 -50.55 19.87 -5.09
C PHE A 650 -51.26 21.21 -4.93
N ALA A 651 -50.71 22.28 -5.50
CA ALA A 651 -51.36 23.58 -5.52
C ALA A 651 -52.55 23.59 -6.50
N HIS A 652 -53.52 24.45 -6.25
CA HIS A 652 -54.62 24.70 -7.19
C HIS A 652 -54.09 25.24 -8.55
N GLU A 653 -54.83 25.00 -9.63
CA GLU A 653 -54.43 25.36 -11.01
C GLU A 653 -54.09 26.85 -11.19
N ASP A 654 -54.77 27.74 -10.45
CA ASP A 654 -54.51 29.19 -10.48
C ASP A 654 -53.06 29.55 -10.11
N PHE A 655 -52.39 28.72 -9.30
CA PHE A 655 -50.99 28.91 -8.92
C PHE A 655 -50.01 28.27 -9.89
N LYS A 656 -50.45 27.30 -10.70
CA LYS A 656 -49.64 26.68 -11.77
C LYS A 656 -49.54 27.57 -13.01
N ILE A 657 -50.45 28.52 -13.18
CA ILE A 657 -50.38 29.57 -14.21
C ILE A 657 -49.78 30.88 -13.70
N ASN A 658 -49.62 31.04 -12.38
CA ASN A 658 -49.03 32.24 -11.78
C ASN A 658 -47.50 32.26 -11.96
N LYS A 659 -47.00 33.22 -12.74
CA LYS A 659 -45.57 33.36 -13.06
C LYS A 659 -44.68 33.47 -11.80
N ASP A 660 -45.08 34.21 -10.78
CA ASP A 660 -44.25 34.42 -9.58
C ASP A 660 -44.12 33.15 -8.73
N VAL A 661 -45.24 32.43 -8.56
CA VAL A 661 -45.27 31.17 -7.79
C VAL A 661 -44.47 30.09 -8.51
N VAL A 662 -44.68 29.95 -9.83
CA VAL A 662 -43.93 28.98 -10.65
C VAL A 662 -42.46 29.34 -10.71
N LEU A 663 -42.09 30.61 -10.86
CA LEU A 663 -40.70 31.06 -10.85
C LEU A 663 -40.03 30.76 -9.51
N THR A 664 -40.75 30.96 -8.39
CA THR A 664 -40.29 30.58 -7.06
C THR A 664 -40.05 29.07 -6.96
N ALA A 665 -40.98 28.26 -7.48
CA ALA A 665 -40.88 26.81 -7.48
C ALA A 665 -39.68 26.30 -8.29
N VAL A 666 -39.49 26.77 -9.53
CA VAL A 666 -38.42 26.29 -10.42
C VAL A 666 -37.03 26.74 -10.00
N LYS A 667 -36.91 27.92 -9.36
CA LYS A 667 -35.65 28.38 -8.78
C LYS A 667 -35.20 27.51 -7.61
N LEU A 668 -36.15 26.93 -6.87
CA LEU A 668 -35.85 26.00 -5.78
C LEU A 668 -35.64 24.57 -6.31
N ASN A 669 -36.45 24.13 -7.27
CA ASN A 669 -36.36 22.82 -7.91
C ASN A 669 -36.81 22.90 -9.38
N GLY A 670 -35.88 22.78 -10.32
CA GLY A 670 -36.13 22.91 -11.77
C GLY A 670 -37.13 21.89 -12.31
N ASN A 671 -37.25 20.71 -11.68
CA ASN A 671 -38.27 19.71 -12.05
C ASN A 671 -39.70 20.17 -11.76
N ALA A 672 -39.90 21.22 -10.95
CA ALA A 672 -41.22 21.82 -10.74
C ALA A 672 -41.82 22.37 -12.04
N LEU A 673 -41.00 22.64 -13.06
CA LEU A 673 -41.45 23.05 -14.40
C LEU A 673 -42.47 22.07 -15.00
N GLN A 674 -42.39 20.77 -14.66
CA GLN A 674 -43.33 19.77 -15.16
C GLN A 674 -44.79 20.08 -14.76
N TYR A 675 -45.00 20.72 -13.61
CA TYR A 675 -46.33 21.08 -13.08
C TYR A 675 -46.79 22.47 -13.49
N ALA A 676 -45.92 23.27 -14.13
CA ALA A 676 -46.31 24.58 -14.64
C ALA A 676 -47.30 24.45 -15.81
N HIS A 677 -48.18 25.43 -15.94
CA HIS A 677 -49.10 25.52 -17.07
C HIS A 677 -48.33 25.59 -18.41
N LYS A 678 -48.90 25.01 -19.47
CA LYS A 678 -48.28 24.92 -20.82
C LYS A 678 -47.76 26.26 -21.38
N GLY A 679 -48.40 27.37 -21.04
CA GLY A 679 -47.96 28.71 -21.46
C GLY A 679 -46.63 29.12 -20.82
N LEU A 680 -46.39 28.76 -19.56
CA LEU A 680 -45.15 29.09 -18.84
C LEU A 680 -43.98 28.17 -19.21
N LYS A 681 -44.26 26.98 -19.75
CA LYS A 681 -43.24 26.08 -20.35
C LYS A 681 -42.65 26.64 -21.66
N LYS A 682 -43.25 27.69 -22.23
CA LYS A 682 -42.74 28.47 -23.39
C LYS A 682 -42.03 29.75 -22.98
N ASP A 683 -42.14 30.17 -21.72
CA ASP A 683 -41.53 31.40 -21.23
C ASP A 683 -40.02 31.16 -21.04
N LYS A 684 -39.20 31.88 -21.83
CA LYS A 684 -37.74 31.71 -21.83
C LYS A 684 -37.15 31.93 -20.43
N ASP A 685 -37.65 32.88 -19.64
CA ASP A 685 -37.08 33.20 -18.33
C ASP A 685 -37.33 32.10 -17.31
N ILE A 686 -38.55 31.54 -17.30
CA ILE A 686 -38.92 30.44 -16.40
C ILE A 686 -38.14 29.18 -16.75
N VAL A 687 -38.08 28.83 -18.04
CA VAL A 687 -37.34 27.64 -18.49
C VAL A 687 -35.85 27.82 -18.25
N LEU A 688 -35.29 29.01 -18.50
CA LEU A 688 -33.88 29.28 -18.24
C LEU A 688 -33.56 29.20 -16.73
N ALA A 689 -34.45 29.69 -15.86
CA ALA A 689 -34.32 29.52 -14.42
C ALA A 689 -34.38 28.05 -14.00
N ALA A 690 -35.27 27.25 -14.61
CA ALA A 690 -35.40 25.83 -14.34
C ALA A 690 -34.16 25.03 -14.78
N VAL A 691 -33.67 25.23 -16.01
CA VAL A 691 -32.50 24.49 -16.52
C VAL A 691 -31.19 24.90 -15.88
N LYS A 692 -31.07 26.15 -15.39
CA LYS A 692 -29.92 26.59 -14.58
C LYS A 692 -29.94 26.01 -13.17
N GLN A 693 -31.09 25.58 -12.67
CA GLN A 693 -31.22 24.87 -11.40
C GLN A 693 -30.98 23.37 -11.61
N ASN A 694 -31.57 22.77 -12.65
CA ASN A 694 -31.39 21.37 -13.05
C ASN A 694 -31.49 21.22 -14.56
N GLY A 695 -30.38 20.85 -15.23
CA GLY A 695 -30.32 20.76 -16.69
C GLY A 695 -31.36 19.82 -17.32
N LEU A 696 -31.75 18.75 -16.60
CA LEU A 696 -32.78 17.81 -17.06
C LEU A 696 -34.19 18.42 -17.12
N ALA A 697 -34.41 19.60 -16.51
CA ALA A 697 -35.67 20.32 -16.62
C ALA A 697 -36.01 20.70 -18.07
N LEU A 698 -35.02 20.69 -18.98
CA LEU A 698 -35.23 20.87 -20.42
C LEU A 698 -36.22 19.86 -21.00
N ALA A 699 -36.33 18.66 -20.42
CA ALA A 699 -37.32 17.64 -20.80
C ALA A 699 -38.76 18.18 -20.75
N PHE A 700 -39.05 19.07 -19.79
CA PHE A 700 -40.38 19.65 -19.55
C PHE A 700 -40.61 20.97 -20.28
N ALA A 701 -39.59 21.53 -20.93
CA ALA A 701 -39.71 22.73 -21.74
C ALA A 701 -40.53 22.47 -23.01
N HIS A 702 -41.13 23.52 -23.56
CA HIS A 702 -41.77 23.43 -24.86
C HIS A 702 -40.74 23.28 -26.00
N GLU A 703 -41.15 22.63 -27.11
CA GLU A 703 -40.29 22.34 -28.27
C GLU A 703 -39.57 23.58 -28.84
N ASP A 704 -40.25 24.74 -28.87
CA ASP A 704 -39.67 26.03 -29.31
C ASP A 704 -38.39 26.44 -28.54
N LEU A 705 -38.25 26.01 -27.28
CA LEU A 705 -37.08 26.29 -26.45
C LEU A 705 -36.03 25.17 -26.49
N LYS A 706 -36.41 23.95 -26.89
CA LYS A 706 -35.48 22.83 -27.10
C LYS A 706 -34.62 22.99 -28.36
N ILE A 707 -34.98 23.89 -29.27
CA ILE A 707 -34.14 24.32 -30.41
C ILE A 707 -33.33 25.59 -30.10
N ASN A 708 -33.61 26.28 -28.99
CA ASN A 708 -32.93 27.51 -28.65
C ASN A 708 -31.51 27.23 -28.14
N LYS A 709 -30.49 27.71 -28.86
CA LYS A 709 -29.07 27.46 -28.56
C LYS A 709 -28.69 27.88 -27.13
N ASP A 710 -29.14 29.05 -26.67
CA ASP A 710 -28.79 29.56 -25.33
C ASP A 710 -29.35 28.67 -24.22
N VAL A 711 -30.62 28.27 -24.35
CA VAL A 711 -31.32 27.47 -23.33
C VAL A 711 -30.74 26.07 -23.27
N VAL A 712 -30.52 25.44 -24.43
CA VAL A 712 -29.95 24.08 -24.50
C VAL A 712 -28.50 24.10 -24.00
N LEU A 713 -27.69 25.07 -24.41
CA LEU A 713 -26.29 25.15 -23.94
C LEU A 713 -26.22 25.38 -22.42
N ALA A 714 -27.10 26.22 -21.87
CA ALA A 714 -27.20 26.42 -20.42
C ALA A 714 -27.58 25.11 -19.69
N ALA A 715 -28.45 24.29 -20.27
CA ALA A 715 -28.83 22.98 -19.72
C ALA A 715 -27.66 21.98 -19.80
N VAL A 716 -26.99 21.88 -20.96
CA VAL A 716 -25.87 20.97 -21.22
C VAL A 716 -24.68 21.26 -20.32
N LYS A 717 -24.38 22.54 -20.09
CA LYS A 717 -23.31 22.97 -19.17
C LYS A 717 -23.50 22.44 -17.76
N LEU A 718 -24.75 22.35 -17.30
CA LEU A 718 -25.06 21.84 -15.97
C LEU A 718 -25.19 20.30 -15.96
N ASN A 719 -25.79 19.71 -17.00
CA ASN A 719 -25.91 18.27 -17.15
C ASN A 719 -25.94 17.89 -18.64
N VAL A 720 -24.94 17.13 -19.09
CA VAL A 720 -24.76 16.74 -20.49
C VAL A 720 -25.93 15.89 -21.03
N ASP A 721 -26.59 15.11 -20.18
CA ASP A 721 -27.74 14.29 -20.56
C ASP A 721 -28.93 15.15 -20.98
N ALA A 722 -28.97 16.43 -20.60
CA ALA A 722 -29.96 17.37 -21.10
C ALA A 722 -29.91 17.49 -22.63
N PHE A 723 -28.76 17.24 -23.26
CA PHE A 723 -28.62 17.30 -24.72
C PHE A 723 -29.49 16.26 -25.43
N HIS A 724 -29.84 15.15 -24.76
CA HIS A 724 -30.80 14.17 -25.27
C HIS A 724 -32.14 14.83 -25.66
N TYR A 725 -32.61 15.79 -24.85
CA TYR A 725 -33.87 16.50 -25.05
C TYR A 725 -33.78 17.68 -26.02
N ALA A 726 -32.60 18.00 -26.56
CA ALA A 726 -32.48 19.03 -27.56
C ALA A 726 -33.12 18.60 -28.88
N HIS A 727 -33.61 19.58 -29.63
CA HIS A 727 -34.18 19.36 -30.95
C HIS A 727 -33.14 18.80 -31.93
N GLU A 728 -33.55 17.88 -32.81
CA GLU A 728 -32.68 17.18 -33.78
C GLU A 728 -31.84 18.13 -34.66
N GLY A 729 -32.38 19.31 -34.99
CA GLY A 729 -31.64 20.34 -35.73
C GLY A 729 -30.34 20.79 -35.06
N LEU A 730 -30.29 20.86 -33.72
CA LEU A 730 -29.08 21.22 -32.98
C LEU A 730 -28.07 20.07 -32.91
N LYS A 731 -28.55 18.82 -32.86
CA LYS A 731 -27.68 17.62 -32.88
C LYS A 731 -26.96 17.44 -34.21
N LYS A 732 -27.48 18.05 -35.30
CA LYS A 732 -26.87 18.10 -36.64
C LYS A 732 -25.98 19.32 -36.87
N ASP A 733 -26.10 20.37 -36.06
CA ASP A 733 -25.33 21.60 -36.20
C ASP A 733 -23.90 21.42 -35.66
N LYS A 734 -22.93 21.33 -36.59
CA LYS A 734 -21.50 21.17 -36.28
C LYS A 734 -20.98 22.19 -35.28
N ASN A 735 -21.36 23.46 -35.43
CA ASN A 735 -20.85 24.54 -34.60
C ASN A 735 -21.43 24.45 -33.19
N PHE A 736 -22.72 24.08 -33.09
CA PHE A 736 -23.36 23.89 -31.79
C PHE A 736 -22.81 22.66 -31.06
N VAL A 737 -22.66 21.53 -31.74
CA VAL A 737 -22.07 20.31 -31.15
C VAL A 737 -20.65 20.57 -30.65
N LEU A 738 -19.82 21.31 -31.41
CA LEU A 738 -18.49 21.71 -30.93
C LEU A 738 -18.55 22.59 -29.69
N ALA A 739 -19.48 23.54 -29.62
CA ALA A 739 -19.68 24.36 -28.43
C ALA A 739 -20.12 23.52 -27.22
N ALA A 740 -21.00 22.55 -27.41
CA ALA A 740 -21.43 21.62 -26.36
C ALA A 740 -20.29 20.72 -25.88
N VAL A 741 -19.46 20.19 -26.80
CA VAL A 741 -18.28 19.36 -26.49
C VAL A 741 -17.24 20.14 -25.68
N LYS A 742 -17.05 21.43 -25.99
CA LYS A 742 -16.13 22.29 -25.23
C LYS A 742 -16.56 22.48 -23.78
N GLU A 743 -17.87 22.55 -23.52
CA GLU A 743 -18.38 22.60 -22.14
C GLU A 743 -18.32 21.22 -21.48
N ASN A 744 -18.57 20.14 -22.22
CA ASN A 744 -18.46 18.76 -21.74
C ASN A 744 -18.20 17.76 -22.88
N GLY A 745 -17.06 17.05 -22.83
CA GLY A 745 -16.63 16.11 -23.87
C GLY A 745 -17.61 14.96 -24.17
N LEU A 746 -18.49 14.60 -23.24
CA LEU A 746 -19.52 13.56 -23.44
C LEU A 746 -20.69 14.02 -24.31
N ALA A 747 -20.82 15.32 -24.59
CA ALA A 747 -21.89 15.86 -25.41
C ALA A 747 -21.92 15.26 -26.83
N PHE A 748 -20.76 14.79 -27.31
CA PHE A 748 -20.65 14.14 -28.61
C PHE A 748 -21.48 12.84 -28.72
N ALA A 749 -21.76 12.16 -27.61
CA ALA A 749 -22.62 10.97 -27.58
C ALA A 749 -24.03 11.24 -28.16
N PHE A 750 -24.53 12.46 -27.99
CA PHE A 750 -25.86 12.88 -28.44
C PHE A 750 -25.86 13.56 -29.81
N ALA A 751 -24.70 13.71 -30.46
CA ALA A 751 -24.62 14.22 -31.83
C ALA A 751 -25.32 13.27 -32.82
N HIS A 752 -25.82 13.84 -33.91
CA HIS A 752 -26.47 13.05 -34.97
C HIS A 752 -25.46 12.10 -35.66
N GLU A 753 -25.94 10.95 -36.12
CA GLU A 753 -25.11 9.89 -36.73
C GLU A 753 -24.27 10.38 -37.92
N ASP A 754 -24.78 11.32 -38.73
CA ASP A 754 -24.04 11.92 -39.84
C ASP A 754 -22.74 12.60 -39.39
N LEU A 755 -22.71 13.18 -38.19
CA LEU A 755 -21.51 13.81 -37.63
C LEU A 755 -20.54 12.77 -37.07
N LYS A 756 -21.07 11.69 -36.46
CA LYS A 756 -20.28 10.56 -35.95
C LYS A 756 -19.60 9.74 -37.04
N LYS A 757 -20.09 9.83 -38.28
CA LYS A 757 -19.48 9.24 -39.49
C LYS A 757 -18.49 10.17 -40.19
N ASN A 758 -18.47 11.45 -39.87
CA ASN A 758 -17.63 12.42 -40.56
C ASN A 758 -16.20 12.43 -39.98
N LYS A 759 -15.23 11.91 -40.74
CA LYS A 759 -13.82 11.77 -40.30
C LYS A 759 -13.22 13.07 -39.77
N ASP A 760 -13.29 14.14 -40.56
CA ASP A 760 -12.68 15.43 -40.21
C ASP A 760 -13.30 16.02 -38.95
N PHE A 761 -14.63 15.89 -38.82
CA PHE A 761 -15.33 16.37 -37.64
C PHE A 761 -14.97 15.56 -36.40
N VAL A 762 -14.95 14.23 -36.47
CA VAL A 762 -14.58 13.39 -35.32
C VAL A 762 -13.15 13.66 -34.88
N LEU A 763 -12.19 13.86 -35.80
CA LEU A 763 -10.82 14.24 -35.44
C LEU A 763 -10.75 15.60 -34.74
N ALA A 764 -11.54 16.58 -35.20
CA ALA A 764 -11.65 17.88 -34.53
C ALA A 764 -12.21 17.75 -33.10
N VAL A 765 -13.14 16.83 -32.86
CA VAL A 765 -13.68 16.52 -31.52
C VAL A 765 -12.66 15.76 -30.67
N VAL A 766 -11.90 14.80 -31.23
CA VAL A 766 -10.82 14.06 -30.52
C VAL A 766 -9.75 15.01 -29.99
N ASN A 767 -9.43 16.08 -30.73
CA ASN A 767 -8.49 17.10 -30.28
C ASN A 767 -9.01 17.91 -29.07
N LEU A 768 -10.32 17.95 -28.85
CA LEU A 768 -10.94 18.60 -27.69
C LEU A 768 -11.17 17.61 -26.52
N SER A 769 -11.42 16.33 -26.82
CA SER A 769 -11.71 15.29 -25.83
C SER A 769 -11.30 13.90 -26.36
N ASP A 770 -10.42 13.22 -25.64
CA ASP A 770 -9.92 11.88 -25.98
C ASP A 770 -10.99 10.77 -25.93
N TYR A 771 -12.12 11.02 -25.26
CA TYR A 771 -13.30 10.15 -25.22
C TYR A 771 -14.15 10.17 -26.50
N ALA A 772 -13.92 11.13 -27.39
CA ALA A 772 -14.77 11.33 -28.57
C ALA A 772 -14.82 10.11 -29.51
N LEU A 773 -13.71 9.39 -29.63
CA LEU A 773 -13.63 8.20 -30.49
C LEU A 773 -14.57 7.08 -30.02
N GLN A 774 -14.92 7.02 -28.73
CA GLN A 774 -15.90 6.07 -28.19
C GLN A 774 -17.26 6.16 -28.90
N PHE A 775 -17.68 7.37 -29.26
CA PHE A 775 -18.98 7.66 -29.85
C PHE A 775 -18.94 7.80 -31.38
N ALA A 776 -17.77 7.65 -31.99
CA ALA A 776 -17.64 7.59 -33.44
C ALA A 776 -18.33 6.35 -34.01
N HIS A 777 -18.70 6.40 -35.29
CA HIS A 777 -19.31 5.26 -35.98
C HIS A 777 -18.32 4.06 -36.05
N GLU A 778 -18.84 2.84 -35.97
CA GLU A 778 -18.04 1.60 -35.95
C GLU A 778 -17.10 1.46 -37.17
N ASP A 779 -17.53 1.91 -38.35
CA ASP A 779 -16.69 1.90 -39.55
C ASP A 779 -15.39 2.72 -39.36
N LEU A 780 -15.47 3.83 -38.63
CA LEU A 780 -14.29 4.67 -38.35
C LEU A 780 -13.37 4.01 -37.33
N LYS A 781 -13.93 3.32 -36.32
CA LYS A 781 -13.14 2.58 -35.33
C LYS A 781 -12.39 1.38 -35.93
N ARG A 782 -12.83 0.90 -37.09
CA ARG A 782 -12.18 -0.16 -37.89
C ARG A 782 -11.21 0.36 -38.94
N ASP A 783 -11.23 1.66 -39.24
CA ASP A 783 -10.34 2.30 -40.21
C ASP A 783 -8.97 2.57 -39.59
N LYS A 784 -7.94 1.87 -40.11
CA LYS A 784 -6.57 1.94 -39.60
C LYS A 784 -5.99 3.35 -39.64
N ASP A 785 -6.12 4.04 -40.77
CA ASP A 785 -5.51 5.35 -40.99
C ASP A 785 -6.19 6.40 -40.11
N PHE A 786 -7.51 6.31 -39.99
CA PHE A 786 -8.28 7.19 -39.13
C PHE A 786 -7.91 7.02 -37.66
N VAL A 787 -7.86 5.77 -37.16
CA VAL A 787 -7.52 5.49 -35.76
C VAL A 787 -6.08 5.92 -35.45
N LEU A 788 -5.12 5.71 -36.34
CA LEU A 788 -3.76 6.23 -36.17
C LEU A 788 -3.71 7.76 -36.14
N GLY A 789 -4.54 8.43 -36.96
CA GLY A 789 -4.74 9.87 -36.89
C GLY A 789 -5.23 10.33 -35.51
N ALA A 790 -6.18 9.61 -34.91
CA ALA A 790 -6.67 9.88 -33.56
C ALA A 790 -5.60 9.61 -32.48
N VAL A 791 -4.84 8.51 -32.59
CA VAL A 791 -3.75 8.15 -31.67
C VAL A 791 -2.64 9.20 -31.67
N LYS A 792 -2.34 9.78 -32.84
CA LYS A 792 -1.36 10.87 -32.97
C LYS A 792 -1.78 12.11 -32.17
N LEU A 793 -3.07 12.41 -32.09
CA LEU A 793 -3.61 13.51 -31.30
C LEU A 793 -3.63 13.16 -29.80
N SER A 794 -4.05 11.93 -29.46
CA SER A 794 -4.05 11.42 -28.10
C SER A 794 -3.85 9.90 -28.07
N GLY A 795 -2.76 9.45 -27.43
CA GLY A 795 -2.46 8.02 -27.30
C GLY A 795 -3.54 7.19 -26.60
N LYS A 796 -4.38 7.81 -25.76
CA LYS A 796 -5.50 7.16 -25.09
C LYS A 796 -6.66 6.83 -26.04
N ALA A 797 -6.75 7.47 -27.20
CA ALA A 797 -7.79 7.19 -28.18
C ALA A 797 -7.75 5.72 -28.64
N PHE A 798 -6.58 5.06 -28.62
CA PHE A 798 -6.43 3.65 -28.97
C PHE A 798 -7.37 2.72 -28.19
N GLN A 799 -7.77 3.08 -26.97
CA GLN A 799 -8.70 2.28 -26.17
C GLN A 799 -10.07 2.06 -26.84
N TYR A 800 -10.47 2.96 -27.74
CA TYR A 800 -11.74 2.91 -28.45
C TYR A 800 -11.63 2.37 -29.88
N ALA A 801 -10.43 1.95 -30.30
CA ALA A 801 -10.26 1.24 -31.56
C ALA A 801 -11.05 -0.07 -31.54
N HIS A 802 -11.48 -0.54 -32.71
CA HIS A 802 -12.16 -1.82 -32.81
C HIS A 802 -11.26 -2.99 -32.37
N GLU A 803 -11.83 -4.02 -31.76
CA GLU A 803 -11.08 -5.16 -31.18
C GLU A 803 -10.20 -5.88 -32.22
N ASP A 804 -10.66 -5.97 -33.47
CA ASP A 804 -9.87 -6.55 -34.58
C ASP A 804 -8.55 -5.80 -34.80
N LEU A 805 -8.54 -4.47 -34.65
CA LEU A 805 -7.33 -3.66 -34.77
C LEU A 805 -6.42 -3.81 -33.54
N LYS A 806 -6.99 -3.93 -32.34
CA LYS A 806 -6.22 -4.16 -31.11
C LYS A 806 -5.51 -5.52 -31.09
N ARG A 807 -6.05 -6.50 -31.83
CA ARG A 807 -5.46 -7.84 -31.99
C ARG A 807 -4.43 -7.90 -33.13
N ASP A 808 -4.43 -6.93 -34.03
CA ASP A 808 -3.46 -6.82 -35.13
C ASP A 808 -2.12 -6.29 -34.60
N LYS A 809 -1.11 -7.17 -34.59
CA LYS A 809 0.23 -6.89 -34.08
C LYS A 809 0.89 -5.71 -34.79
N ASP A 810 0.80 -5.65 -36.11
CA ASP A 810 1.46 -4.60 -36.90
C ASP A 810 0.79 -3.25 -36.67
N PHE A 811 -0.53 -3.26 -36.51
CA PHE A 811 -1.29 -2.07 -36.17
C PHE A 811 -0.95 -1.54 -34.77
N VAL A 812 -0.88 -2.42 -33.77
CA VAL A 812 -0.49 -2.06 -32.40
C VAL A 812 0.93 -1.46 -32.40
N LEU A 813 1.88 -2.03 -33.13
CA LEU A 813 3.23 -1.48 -33.26
C LEU A 813 3.24 -0.07 -33.89
N ALA A 814 2.43 0.14 -34.94
CA ALA A 814 2.27 1.45 -35.56
C ALA A 814 1.69 2.48 -34.58
N ALA A 815 0.71 2.09 -33.76
CA ALA A 815 0.13 2.95 -32.73
C ALA A 815 1.12 3.27 -31.59
N VAL A 816 1.89 2.28 -31.13
CA VAL A 816 2.93 2.46 -30.09
C VAL A 816 4.03 3.41 -30.55
N LYS A 817 4.41 3.33 -31.83
CA LYS A 817 5.39 4.25 -32.43
C LYS A 817 4.92 5.71 -32.37
N LEU A 818 3.62 5.97 -32.48
CA LEU A 818 3.06 7.30 -32.31
C LEU A 818 2.95 7.70 -30.83
N SER A 819 2.58 6.76 -29.95
CA SER A 819 2.52 6.98 -28.50
C SER A 819 2.58 5.66 -27.72
N GLY A 820 3.58 5.50 -26.84
CA GLY A 820 3.73 4.31 -25.98
C GLY A 820 2.51 4.00 -25.10
N LYS A 821 1.68 5.00 -24.77
CA LYS A 821 0.40 4.82 -24.04
C LYS A 821 -0.61 3.93 -24.76
N ALA A 822 -0.51 3.78 -26.09
CA ALA A 822 -1.38 2.89 -26.85
C ALA A 822 -1.25 1.43 -26.37
N PHE A 823 -0.06 1.02 -25.92
CA PHE A 823 0.19 -0.34 -25.44
C PHE A 823 -0.60 -0.68 -24.17
N GLN A 824 -0.99 0.32 -23.37
CA GLN A 824 -1.85 0.14 -22.19
C GLN A 824 -3.15 -0.59 -22.53
N HIS A 825 -3.71 -0.36 -23.72
CA HIS A 825 -4.99 -0.93 -24.14
C HIS A 825 -4.83 -2.07 -25.16
N ALA A 826 -3.61 -2.56 -25.37
CA ALA A 826 -3.38 -3.81 -26.10
C ALA A 826 -3.94 -5.00 -25.28
N PRO A 827 -4.42 -6.06 -25.96
CA PRO A 827 -4.96 -7.24 -25.30
C PRO A 827 -3.87 -8.01 -24.53
N GLU A 828 -4.28 -8.68 -23.45
CA GLU A 828 -3.36 -9.28 -22.49
C GLU A 828 -2.44 -10.34 -23.10
N ASN A 829 -2.93 -11.10 -24.07
CA ASN A 829 -2.16 -12.10 -24.81
C ASN A 829 -0.95 -11.49 -25.56
N LEU A 830 -1.00 -10.21 -25.94
CA LEU A 830 0.13 -9.50 -26.54
C LEU A 830 1.09 -8.96 -25.46
N LYS A 831 0.57 -8.55 -24.30
CA LYS A 831 1.37 -8.03 -23.17
C LYS A 831 2.19 -9.10 -22.45
N ILE A 832 1.79 -10.37 -22.55
CA ILE A 832 2.54 -11.52 -22.03
C ILE A 832 3.49 -12.14 -23.08
N ASN A 833 3.41 -11.73 -24.35
CA ASN A 833 4.22 -12.30 -25.42
C ASN A 833 5.61 -11.66 -25.44
N LYS A 834 6.64 -12.43 -25.07
CA LYS A 834 8.05 -11.97 -24.99
C LYS A 834 8.51 -11.25 -26.26
N ASP A 835 8.38 -11.89 -27.43
CA ASP A 835 8.91 -11.35 -28.69
C ASP A 835 8.18 -10.09 -29.12
N PHE A 836 6.87 -10.03 -28.89
CA PHE A 836 6.06 -8.86 -29.20
C PHE A 836 6.38 -7.69 -28.27
N VAL A 837 6.47 -7.93 -26.96
CA VAL A 837 6.86 -6.91 -25.99
C VAL A 837 8.27 -6.38 -26.29
N LEU A 838 9.20 -7.26 -26.69
CA LEU A 838 10.53 -6.85 -27.14
C LEU A 838 10.47 -5.91 -28.36
N ALA A 839 9.60 -6.17 -29.33
CA ALA A 839 9.39 -5.28 -30.48
C ALA A 839 8.76 -3.94 -30.08
N VAL A 840 7.80 -3.96 -29.13
CA VAL A 840 7.14 -2.77 -28.57
C VAL A 840 8.13 -1.85 -27.87
N VAL A 841 8.95 -2.39 -26.96
CA VAL A 841 9.90 -1.56 -26.18
C VAL A 841 11.04 -1.02 -27.03
N LYS A 842 11.40 -1.67 -28.14
CA LYS A 842 12.34 -1.14 -29.15
C LYS A 842 11.79 0.08 -29.90
N LEU A 843 10.47 0.23 -29.99
CA LEU A 843 9.84 1.41 -30.58
C LEU A 843 9.66 2.52 -29.54
N ASN A 844 9.34 2.17 -28.29
CA ASN A 844 9.16 3.12 -27.20
C ASN A 844 9.38 2.43 -25.85
N GLY A 845 10.50 2.73 -25.17
CA GLY A 845 10.89 2.08 -23.92
C GLY A 845 9.91 2.30 -22.77
N ASN A 846 9.15 3.42 -22.78
CA ASN A 846 8.15 3.72 -21.74
C ASN A 846 6.96 2.77 -21.77
N ALA A 847 6.76 2.04 -22.88
CA ALA A 847 5.73 1.02 -22.98
C ALA A 847 5.99 -0.17 -22.05
N LEU A 848 7.21 -0.34 -21.52
CA LEU A 848 7.55 -1.39 -20.55
C LEU A 848 6.60 -1.36 -19.32
N GLN A 849 6.14 -0.18 -18.91
CA GLN A 849 5.23 -0.03 -17.77
C GLN A 849 3.92 -0.83 -17.91
N TYR A 850 3.48 -1.07 -19.16
CA TYR A 850 2.24 -1.80 -19.47
C TYR A 850 2.47 -3.28 -19.82
N ALA A 851 3.72 -3.74 -19.82
CA ALA A 851 4.04 -5.15 -19.99
C ALA A 851 3.69 -5.95 -18.72
N GLN A 852 3.49 -7.26 -18.87
CA GLN A 852 3.25 -8.15 -17.72
C GLN A 852 4.49 -8.21 -16.80
N GLU A 853 4.26 -8.30 -15.49
CA GLU A 853 5.31 -8.29 -14.46
C GLU A 853 6.43 -9.32 -14.71
N GLY A 854 6.09 -10.53 -15.15
CA GLY A 854 7.07 -11.58 -15.46
C GLY A 854 8.01 -11.27 -16.64
N LEU A 855 7.68 -10.29 -17.49
CA LEU A 855 8.55 -9.83 -18.57
C LEU A 855 9.43 -8.63 -18.18
N LYS A 856 9.06 -7.91 -17.11
CA LYS A 856 9.88 -6.83 -16.54
C LYS A 856 11.14 -7.36 -15.85
N ILE A 857 11.19 -8.67 -15.60
CA ILE A 857 12.39 -9.38 -15.13
C ILE A 857 13.21 -10.01 -16.27
N ASN A 858 12.89 -9.76 -17.54
CA ASN A 858 13.66 -10.32 -18.65
C ASN A 858 14.77 -9.36 -19.09
N LYS A 859 16.04 -9.75 -18.90
CA LYS A 859 17.22 -8.93 -19.21
C LYS A 859 17.23 -8.38 -20.65
N ASP A 860 16.82 -9.16 -21.64
CA ASP A 860 16.79 -8.71 -23.05
C ASP A 860 15.76 -7.59 -23.26
N ILE A 861 14.58 -7.73 -22.67
CA ILE A 861 13.49 -6.74 -22.77
C ILE A 861 13.87 -5.47 -22.01
N VAL A 862 14.40 -5.62 -20.80
CA VAL A 862 14.84 -4.50 -19.95
C VAL A 862 15.93 -3.69 -20.65
N LEU A 863 16.96 -4.33 -21.19
CA LEU A 863 18.02 -3.66 -21.94
C LEU A 863 17.47 -2.93 -23.19
N ALA A 864 16.58 -3.57 -23.95
CA ALA A 864 15.97 -2.94 -25.11
C ALA A 864 15.09 -1.73 -24.74
N ALA A 865 14.37 -1.80 -23.62
CA ALA A 865 13.56 -0.69 -23.11
C ALA A 865 14.43 0.49 -22.65
N ILE A 866 15.52 0.21 -21.92
CA ILE A 866 16.47 1.23 -21.44
C ILE A 866 17.18 1.94 -22.59
N GLN A 867 17.41 1.25 -23.71
CA GLN A 867 18.01 1.84 -24.91
C GLN A 867 17.05 2.78 -25.67
N ASN A 868 15.73 2.65 -25.48
CA ASN A 868 14.72 3.32 -26.30
C ASN A 868 13.69 4.12 -25.46
N GLY A 869 14.00 4.42 -24.20
CA GLY A 869 13.13 5.20 -23.33
C GLY A 869 13.56 5.18 -21.86
N TYR A 870 12.65 5.67 -21.02
CA TYR A 870 12.84 6.00 -19.62
C TYR A 870 12.21 4.92 -18.74
N SER A 871 12.84 3.75 -18.68
CA SER A 871 12.19 2.54 -18.17
C SER A 871 12.70 2.04 -16.82
N LEU A 872 13.80 2.57 -16.27
CA LEU A 872 14.43 2.03 -15.04
C LEU A 872 13.50 2.09 -13.81
N GLU A 873 12.61 3.08 -13.76
CA GLU A 873 11.53 3.16 -12.75
C GLU A 873 10.64 1.91 -12.76
N TYR A 874 10.33 1.40 -13.95
CA TYR A 874 9.41 0.27 -14.18
C TYR A 874 10.13 -1.09 -14.25
N VAL A 875 11.45 -1.11 -14.07
CA VAL A 875 12.25 -2.34 -14.04
C VAL A 875 12.17 -2.95 -12.63
N HIS A 876 12.10 -4.28 -12.56
CA HIS A 876 12.08 -5.01 -11.30
C HIS A 876 13.33 -4.76 -10.45
N ASP A 877 13.19 -4.79 -9.12
CA ASP A 877 14.25 -4.37 -8.18
C ASP A 877 15.55 -5.18 -8.31
N ASP A 878 15.48 -6.45 -8.69
CA ASP A 878 16.65 -7.29 -8.93
C ASP A 878 17.62 -6.71 -9.99
N PHE A 879 17.09 -5.99 -10.99
CA PHE A 879 17.89 -5.37 -12.04
C PHE A 879 18.36 -3.96 -11.71
N LYS A 880 17.79 -3.32 -10.68
CA LYS A 880 18.31 -2.08 -10.09
C LYS A 880 19.63 -2.31 -9.35
N ASN A 881 20.00 -3.57 -9.12
CA ASN A 881 21.27 -4.01 -8.56
C ASN A 881 22.18 -4.75 -9.57
N ASP A 882 21.82 -4.80 -10.86
CA ASP A 882 22.66 -5.36 -11.93
C ASP A 882 23.54 -4.25 -12.54
N LYS A 883 24.87 -4.37 -12.34
CA LYS A 883 25.86 -3.36 -12.77
C LYS A 883 25.81 -3.08 -14.27
N ASP A 884 25.58 -4.09 -15.12
CA ASP A 884 25.57 -3.90 -16.58
C ASP A 884 24.35 -3.09 -17.02
N ILE A 885 23.19 -3.38 -16.40
CA ILE A 885 21.93 -2.69 -16.70
C ILE A 885 21.98 -1.25 -16.19
N VAL A 886 22.47 -1.05 -14.97
CA VAL A 886 22.60 0.28 -14.37
C VAL A 886 23.58 1.14 -15.17
N ILE A 887 24.74 0.61 -15.57
CA ILE A 887 25.69 1.36 -16.43
C ILE A 887 25.06 1.72 -17.78
N ALA A 888 24.28 0.83 -18.39
CA ALA A 888 23.59 1.12 -19.63
C ALA A 888 22.51 2.21 -19.46
N ALA A 889 21.82 2.23 -18.32
CA ALA A 889 20.77 3.20 -18.01
C ALA A 889 21.31 4.60 -17.69
N VAL A 890 22.39 4.67 -16.90
CA VAL A 890 23.03 5.92 -16.49
C VAL A 890 23.55 6.71 -17.69
N LYS A 891 24.07 6.01 -18.72
CA LYS A 891 24.53 6.61 -19.98
C LYS A 891 23.41 7.29 -20.79
N ASN A 892 22.15 6.93 -20.56
CA ASN A 892 20.98 7.42 -21.32
C ASN A 892 20.16 8.49 -20.57
N GLY A 893 20.65 9.03 -19.44
CA GLY A 893 20.03 10.20 -18.80
C GLY A 893 19.23 9.97 -17.52
N TYR A 894 19.51 8.91 -16.74
CA TYR A 894 18.77 8.61 -15.49
C TYR A 894 19.61 8.59 -14.22
N THR A 895 18.96 9.07 -13.15
CA THR A 895 19.49 9.40 -11.84
C THR A 895 19.74 8.18 -10.96
N LEU A 896 20.83 8.25 -10.18
CA LEU A 896 21.22 7.30 -9.13
C LEU A 896 20.13 7.00 -8.09
N GLU A 897 19.07 7.80 -7.99
CA GLU A 897 17.94 7.64 -7.06
C GLU A 897 17.38 6.21 -7.04
N TYR A 898 17.10 5.64 -8.22
CA TYR A 898 16.47 4.32 -8.38
C TYR A 898 17.47 3.15 -8.38
N VAL A 899 18.76 3.43 -8.22
CA VAL A 899 19.80 2.39 -8.17
C VAL A 899 19.88 1.82 -6.76
N HIS A 900 20.12 0.51 -6.63
CA HIS A 900 20.29 -0.12 -5.33
C HIS A 900 21.52 0.42 -4.58
N ASP A 901 21.45 0.55 -3.26
CA ASP A 901 22.47 1.26 -2.45
C ASP A 901 23.88 0.67 -2.54
N ASN A 902 24.02 -0.61 -2.85
CA ASN A 902 25.31 -1.24 -3.08
C ASN A 902 26.04 -0.66 -4.31
N LEU A 903 25.31 -0.29 -5.35
CA LEU A 903 25.88 0.27 -6.59
C LEU A 903 26.05 1.79 -6.53
N LYS A 904 25.38 2.48 -5.60
CA LYS A 904 25.65 3.90 -5.28
C LYS A 904 27.03 4.13 -4.65
N LYS A 905 27.75 3.05 -4.30
CA LYS A 905 29.15 3.05 -3.85
C LYS A 905 30.15 2.71 -4.96
N ASP A 906 29.68 2.37 -6.16
CA ASP A 906 30.55 2.00 -7.27
C ASP A 906 31.01 3.27 -8.00
N LYS A 907 32.32 3.53 -7.94
CA LYS A 907 32.91 4.75 -8.50
C LYS A 907 32.63 4.91 -10.00
N ASP A 908 32.67 3.81 -10.76
CA ASP A 908 32.48 3.88 -12.21
C ASP A 908 31.04 4.28 -12.58
N ILE A 909 30.07 3.73 -11.84
CA ILE A 909 28.65 4.03 -12.02
C ILE A 909 28.37 5.49 -11.65
N VAL A 910 28.83 5.91 -10.47
CA VAL A 910 28.58 7.27 -10.00
C VAL A 910 29.28 8.30 -10.89
N PHE A 911 30.52 8.04 -11.30
CA PHE A 911 31.24 8.91 -12.23
C PHE A 911 30.50 9.05 -13.57
N ALA A 912 29.98 7.95 -14.13
CA ALA A 912 29.17 8.00 -15.35
C ALA A 912 27.84 8.76 -15.16
N ALA A 913 27.27 8.75 -13.95
CA ALA A 913 26.03 9.47 -13.64
C ALA A 913 26.26 10.97 -13.51
N VAL A 914 27.25 11.38 -12.71
CA VAL A 914 27.51 12.81 -12.44
C VAL A 914 28.03 13.55 -13.68
N THR A 915 28.66 12.83 -14.61
CA THR A 915 29.09 13.41 -15.89
C THR A 915 27.93 13.70 -16.84
N ASN A 916 26.79 13.04 -16.66
CA ASN A 916 25.58 13.26 -17.45
C ASN A 916 24.63 14.25 -16.76
N ASP A 917 24.48 14.14 -15.43
CA ASP A 917 23.71 15.03 -14.57
C ASP A 917 24.41 15.20 -13.20
N GLY A 918 24.96 16.38 -12.92
CA GLY A 918 25.75 16.68 -11.73
C GLY A 918 24.94 16.61 -10.43
N TYR A 919 23.63 16.86 -10.46
CA TYR A 919 22.76 16.72 -9.28
C TYR A 919 22.65 15.28 -8.78
N THR A 920 23.00 14.30 -9.61
CA THR A 920 22.98 12.89 -9.22
C THR A 920 23.95 12.58 -8.06
N LEU A 921 24.90 13.47 -7.77
CA LEU A 921 25.80 13.39 -6.61
C LEU A 921 25.03 13.33 -5.27
N GLU A 922 23.83 13.92 -5.18
CA GLU A 922 22.95 13.85 -4.01
C GLU A 922 22.71 12.41 -3.54
N TYR A 923 22.50 11.51 -4.51
CA TYR A 923 22.15 10.11 -4.26
C TYR A 923 23.37 9.20 -4.15
N ALA A 924 24.58 9.72 -4.35
CA ALA A 924 25.80 8.93 -4.15
C ALA A 924 25.99 8.62 -2.65
N HIS A 925 26.63 7.49 -2.35
CA HIS A 925 26.98 7.16 -0.97
C HIS A 925 28.00 8.16 -0.39
N ASP A 926 27.99 8.39 0.93
CA ASP A 926 28.84 9.38 1.60
C ASP A 926 30.34 9.18 1.34
N ASP A 927 30.79 7.93 1.22
CA ASP A 927 32.19 7.61 0.86
C ASP A 927 32.57 8.10 -0.55
N ILE A 928 31.60 8.16 -1.47
CA ILE A 928 31.78 8.66 -2.83
C ILE A 928 31.75 10.19 -2.87
N LYS A 929 30.93 10.81 -2.03
CA LYS A 929 30.90 12.28 -1.85
C LYS A 929 32.20 12.86 -1.29
N LYS A 930 33.15 12.01 -0.85
CA LYS A 930 34.52 12.37 -0.45
C LYS A 930 35.54 12.22 -1.57
N ASP A 931 35.17 11.62 -2.70
CA ASP A 931 36.07 11.40 -3.82
C ASP A 931 36.20 12.70 -4.64
N LYS A 932 37.42 13.27 -4.65
CA LYS A 932 37.70 14.55 -5.29
C LYS A 932 37.40 14.52 -6.79
N ASP A 933 37.68 13.42 -7.48
CA ASP A 933 37.51 13.34 -8.95
C ASP A 933 36.03 13.29 -9.33
N ILE A 934 35.21 12.55 -8.57
CA ILE A 934 33.76 12.45 -8.79
C ILE A 934 33.07 13.78 -8.48
N VAL A 935 33.41 14.41 -7.35
CA VAL A 935 32.83 15.71 -6.98
C VAL A 935 33.25 16.78 -7.99
N LEU A 936 34.51 16.78 -8.44
CA LEU A 936 34.97 17.70 -9.49
C LEU A 936 34.17 17.52 -10.79
N ALA A 937 33.92 16.28 -11.21
CA ALA A 937 33.10 15.99 -12.38
C ALA A 937 31.64 16.47 -12.23
N ALA A 938 31.06 16.37 -11.03
CA ALA A 938 29.71 16.85 -10.75
C ALA A 938 29.63 18.39 -10.81
N VAL A 939 30.52 19.09 -10.08
CA VAL A 939 30.47 20.57 -9.98
C VAL A 939 30.86 21.29 -11.27
N THR A 940 31.65 20.64 -12.13
CA THR A 940 31.98 21.17 -13.46
C THR A 940 30.81 21.07 -14.44
N GLN A 941 29.89 20.13 -14.20
CA GLN A 941 28.67 19.97 -14.98
C GLN A 941 27.58 20.94 -14.47
N ILE A 942 27.32 20.94 -13.15
CA ILE A 942 26.40 21.85 -12.43
C ILE A 942 27.07 22.32 -11.14
N GLY A 943 27.36 23.63 -11.02
CA GLY A 943 28.09 24.19 -9.89
C GLY A 943 27.43 23.95 -8.52
N ASP A 944 26.09 24.00 -8.47
CA ASP A 944 25.30 23.81 -7.25
C ASP A 944 25.40 22.38 -6.69
N ALA A 945 25.95 21.43 -7.45
CA ALA A 945 26.24 20.08 -6.95
C ALA A 945 27.22 20.09 -5.76
N LEU A 946 27.92 21.21 -5.52
CA LEU A 946 28.77 21.42 -4.35
C LEU A 946 28.02 21.23 -3.03
N ASP A 947 26.71 21.50 -2.98
CA ASP A 947 25.90 21.30 -1.77
C ASP A 947 25.96 19.84 -1.27
N TYR A 948 26.03 18.89 -2.20
CA TYR A 948 26.04 17.46 -1.90
C TYR A 948 27.43 16.89 -1.65
N ALA A 949 28.49 17.67 -1.85
CA ALA A 949 29.85 17.25 -1.54
C ALA A 949 30.06 17.11 -0.03
N HIS A 950 30.97 16.23 0.37
CA HIS A 950 31.36 16.13 1.78
C HIS A 950 32.05 17.44 2.25
N ASP A 951 31.87 17.80 3.52
CA ASP A 951 32.38 19.06 4.12
C ASP A 951 33.89 19.28 3.91
N ASP A 952 34.68 18.20 3.84
CA ASP A 952 36.12 18.28 3.55
C ASP A 952 36.41 18.81 2.14
N LEU A 953 35.58 18.49 1.16
CA LEU A 953 35.72 18.99 -0.22
C LEU A 953 35.08 20.36 -0.41
N LYS A 954 34.10 20.74 0.42
CA LYS A 954 33.62 22.14 0.53
C LYS A 954 34.68 23.11 1.05
N LYS A 955 35.80 22.60 1.58
CA LYS A 955 37.01 23.35 1.96
C LYS A 955 38.13 23.28 0.91
N ASP A 956 38.01 22.43 -0.10
CA ASP A 956 39.03 22.29 -1.14
C ASP A 956 38.89 23.45 -2.14
N LYS A 957 39.91 24.30 -2.20
CA LYS A 957 39.92 25.51 -3.01
C LYS A 957 39.70 25.21 -4.50
N ASP A 958 40.19 24.08 -5.03
CA ASP A 958 40.07 23.75 -6.45
C ASP A 958 38.63 23.36 -6.80
N ILE A 959 37.98 22.57 -5.93
CA ILE A 959 36.59 22.12 -6.11
C ILE A 959 35.64 23.30 -6.04
N VAL A 960 35.79 24.13 -5.00
CA VAL A 960 34.94 25.32 -4.83
C VAL A 960 35.15 26.31 -5.95
N LEU A 961 36.40 26.52 -6.40
CA LEU A 961 36.66 27.39 -7.55
C LEU A 961 35.96 26.87 -8.81
N ALA A 962 36.03 25.57 -9.09
CA ALA A 962 35.34 24.97 -10.23
C ALA A 962 33.81 25.17 -10.14
N ALA A 963 33.23 24.94 -8.95
CA ALA A 963 31.80 25.11 -8.71
C ALA A 963 31.35 26.57 -8.95
N VAL A 964 32.02 27.55 -8.33
CA VAL A 964 31.63 28.97 -8.43
C VAL A 964 31.84 29.56 -9.82
N THR A 965 32.78 29.01 -10.61
CA THR A 965 32.95 29.41 -12.01
C THR A 965 31.83 28.90 -12.91
N GLN A 966 31.19 27.79 -12.54
CA GLN A 966 30.04 27.24 -13.26
C GLN A 966 28.73 27.91 -12.81
N SER A 967 28.53 28.06 -11.49
CA SER A 967 27.38 28.74 -10.86
C SER A 967 27.87 29.59 -9.70
N GLY A 968 27.75 30.92 -9.80
CA GLY A 968 28.25 31.82 -8.74
C GLY A 968 27.59 31.57 -7.38
N ASP A 969 26.32 31.16 -7.38
CA ASP A 969 25.52 30.90 -6.17
C ASP A 969 26.04 29.68 -5.39
N ALA A 970 26.84 28.82 -6.03
CA ALA A 970 27.51 27.70 -5.35
C ALA A 970 28.43 28.16 -4.20
N LEU A 971 28.79 29.45 -4.14
CA LEU A 971 29.52 30.03 -3.02
C LEU A 971 28.79 29.86 -1.68
N ASP A 972 27.45 29.78 -1.67
CA ASP A 972 26.67 29.53 -0.45
C ASP A 972 27.07 28.22 0.22
N TYR A 973 27.37 27.19 -0.58
CA TYR A 973 27.74 25.86 -0.10
C TYR A 973 29.22 25.73 0.28
N ALA A 974 30.04 26.72 -0.04
CA ALA A 974 31.45 26.71 0.32
C ALA A 974 31.65 26.88 1.84
N HIS A 975 32.73 26.32 2.38
CA HIS A 975 33.10 26.56 3.77
C HIS A 975 33.43 28.03 4.04
N ASP A 976 33.14 28.52 5.25
CA ASP A 976 33.31 29.93 5.66
C ASP A 976 34.72 30.50 5.42
N ASP A 977 35.75 29.66 5.50
CA ASP A 977 37.14 30.07 5.20
C ASP A 977 37.33 30.46 3.73
N LEU A 978 36.66 29.78 2.79
CA LEU A 978 36.72 30.11 1.37
C LEU A 978 35.77 31.26 1.00
N LYS A 979 34.71 31.48 1.78
CA LYS A 979 33.87 32.71 1.69
C LYS A 979 34.64 34.00 2.08
N LYS A 980 35.84 33.87 2.67
CA LYS A 980 36.79 34.98 2.94
C LYS A 980 37.88 35.13 1.87
N ASP A 981 38.06 34.12 1.03
CA ASP A 981 39.10 34.12 -0.01
C ASP A 981 38.68 35.05 -1.15
N LYS A 982 39.47 36.11 -1.36
CA LYS A 982 39.17 37.16 -2.35
C LYS A 982 39.05 36.59 -3.76
N ASP A 983 39.84 35.57 -4.11
CA ASP A 983 39.86 35.03 -5.47
C ASP A 983 38.60 34.21 -5.74
N ILE A 984 38.18 33.39 -4.76
CA ILE A 984 36.96 32.57 -4.86
C ILE A 984 35.72 33.46 -4.93
N VAL A 985 35.59 34.42 -4.00
CA VAL A 985 34.44 35.33 -3.99
C VAL A 985 34.42 36.20 -5.24
N LEU A 986 35.57 36.69 -5.72
CA LEU A 986 35.61 37.43 -6.98
C LEU A 986 35.18 36.58 -8.17
N ALA A 987 35.57 35.31 -8.22
CA ALA A 987 35.14 34.38 -9.27
C ALA A 987 33.61 34.17 -9.23
N ALA A 988 33.06 33.89 -8.04
CA ALA A 988 31.62 33.72 -7.83
C ALA A 988 30.81 34.95 -8.25
N VAL A 989 31.21 36.13 -7.78
CA VAL A 989 30.54 37.41 -8.05
C VAL A 989 30.66 37.82 -9.52
N THR A 990 31.74 37.42 -10.18
CA THR A 990 31.91 37.65 -11.63
C THR A 990 30.93 36.78 -12.44
N GLN A 991 30.61 35.58 -11.96
CA GLN A 991 29.66 34.67 -12.60
C GLN A 991 28.20 35.06 -12.30
N SER A 992 27.87 35.31 -11.03
CA SER A 992 26.55 35.78 -10.56
C SER A 992 26.77 36.86 -9.51
N GLY A 993 26.31 38.08 -9.77
CA GLY A 993 26.50 39.19 -8.84
C GLY A 993 25.90 38.91 -7.45
N ASP A 994 24.76 38.24 -7.42
CA ASP A 994 24.02 37.95 -6.19
C ASP A 994 24.80 37.02 -5.26
N ALA A 995 25.77 36.27 -5.77
CA ALA A 995 26.69 35.46 -4.97
C ALA A 995 27.46 36.27 -3.91
N PHE A 996 27.59 37.60 -4.10
CA PHE A 996 28.24 38.45 -3.11
C PHE A 996 27.51 38.46 -1.76
N ASP A 997 26.22 38.14 -1.73
CA ASP A 997 25.48 38.01 -0.48
C ASP A 997 26.05 36.90 0.43
N TYR A 998 26.62 35.85 -0.16
CA TYR A 998 27.25 34.75 0.57
C TYR A 998 28.70 35.03 0.98
N ALA A 999 29.29 36.14 0.55
CA ALA A 999 30.64 36.52 0.95
C ALA A 999 30.72 36.84 2.46
N HIS A 1000 31.85 36.52 3.07
CA HIS A 1000 32.05 36.84 4.49
C HIS A 1000 32.08 38.35 4.75
N GLU A 1001 31.60 38.77 5.92
CA GLU A 1001 31.50 40.18 6.36
C GLU A 1001 32.80 40.98 6.22
N ASP A 1002 33.95 40.34 6.42
CA ASP A 1002 35.27 40.98 6.26
C ASP A 1002 35.50 41.52 4.84
N LEU A 1003 35.01 40.82 3.81
CA LEU A 1003 35.08 41.27 2.42
C LEU A 1003 34.01 42.33 2.12
N LYS A 1004 32.81 42.19 2.69
CA LYS A 1004 31.73 43.21 2.59
C LYS A 1004 32.13 44.56 3.21
N LYS A 1005 33.11 44.56 4.12
CA LYS A 1005 33.71 45.77 4.75
C LYS A 1005 35.02 46.22 4.10
N ASN A 1006 35.58 45.45 3.17
CA ASN A 1006 36.86 45.78 2.55
C ASN A 1006 36.65 46.79 1.42
N LYS A 1007 36.98 48.06 1.65
CA LYS A 1007 36.80 49.15 0.66
C LYS A 1007 37.39 48.82 -0.72
N ASP A 1008 38.62 48.31 -0.79
CA ASP A 1008 39.27 48.01 -2.07
C ASP A 1008 38.56 46.89 -2.84
N PHE A 1009 38.13 45.84 -2.14
CA PHE A 1009 37.40 44.72 -2.74
C PHE A 1009 36.01 45.15 -3.20
N VAL A 1010 35.27 45.86 -2.34
CA VAL A 1010 33.95 46.41 -2.66
C VAL A 1010 34.02 47.32 -3.88
N LEU A 1011 35.00 48.22 -3.93
CA LEU A 1011 35.21 49.10 -5.07
C LEU A 1011 35.46 48.30 -6.36
N ALA A 1012 36.22 47.21 -6.29
CA ALA A 1012 36.49 46.35 -7.44
C ALA A 1012 35.25 45.60 -7.98
N ILE A 1013 34.29 45.24 -7.12
CA ILE A 1013 33.06 44.55 -7.56
C ILE A 1013 31.97 45.53 -8.01
N VAL A 1014 31.76 46.66 -7.33
CA VAL A 1014 30.70 47.62 -7.71
C VAL A 1014 31.00 48.36 -9.00
N THR A 1015 32.27 48.51 -9.35
CA THR A 1015 32.71 49.04 -10.65
C THR A 1015 32.35 48.11 -11.82
N ARG A 1016 32.18 46.81 -11.56
CA ARG A 1016 31.73 45.82 -12.55
C ARG A 1016 30.21 45.69 -12.57
N ASN A 1017 29.58 45.68 -11.39
CA ASN A 1017 28.13 45.62 -11.22
C ASN A 1017 27.67 46.54 -10.08
N GLY A 1018 27.05 47.66 -10.43
CA GLY A 1018 26.59 48.67 -9.48
C GLY A 1018 25.51 48.18 -8.53
N TYR A 1019 24.70 47.18 -8.92
CA TYR A 1019 23.63 46.65 -8.06
C TYR A 1019 24.18 45.97 -6.81
N LEU A 1020 25.46 45.57 -6.80
CA LEU A 1020 26.10 44.94 -5.64
C LEU A 1020 26.18 45.86 -4.43
N LEU A 1021 26.00 47.17 -4.60
CA LEU A 1021 25.90 48.11 -3.51
C LEU A 1021 24.84 47.71 -2.47
N GLN A 1022 23.78 46.99 -2.86
CA GLN A 1022 22.75 46.53 -1.93
C GLN A 1022 23.28 45.59 -0.83
N TYR A 1023 24.27 44.76 -1.15
CA TYR A 1023 24.87 43.75 -0.25
C TYR A 1023 26.10 44.25 0.51
N VAL A 1024 26.59 45.46 0.19
CA VAL A 1024 27.73 46.08 0.86
C VAL A 1024 27.35 46.51 2.28
N HIS A 1025 28.31 46.45 3.21
CA HIS A 1025 28.08 46.90 4.59
C HIS A 1025 27.71 48.40 4.65
N ASP A 1026 26.81 48.77 5.56
CA ASP A 1026 26.21 50.11 5.62
C ASP A 1026 27.21 51.25 5.76
N ASP A 1027 28.34 51.02 6.44
CA ASP A 1027 29.42 52.01 6.55
C ASP A 1027 30.00 52.42 5.19
N LEU A 1028 30.12 51.47 4.25
CA LEU A 1028 30.64 51.72 2.91
C LEU A 1028 29.56 52.25 1.95
N LYS A 1029 28.27 52.08 2.26
CA LYS A 1029 27.16 52.75 1.55
C LYS A 1029 27.10 54.27 1.80
N ARG A 1030 27.89 54.77 2.77
CA ARG A 1030 28.13 56.20 3.01
C ARG A 1030 29.41 56.72 2.33
N ASP A 1031 30.24 55.84 1.78
CA ASP A 1031 31.48 56.23 1.11
C ASP A 1031 31.17 56.78 -0.28
N LYS A 1032 31.48 58.06 -0.49
CA LYS A 1032 31.16 58.77 -1.73
C LYS A 1032 31.82 58.11 -2.94
N ASP A 1033 33.03 57.56 -2.82
CA ASP A 1033 33.75 56.95 -3.95
C ASP A 1033 33.08 55.64 -4.40
N ILE A 1034 32.69 54.79 -3.43
CA ILE A 1034 32.02 53.51 -3.70
C ILE A 1034 30.65 53.75 -4.33
N VAL A 1035 29.86 54.63 -3.74
CA VAL A 1035 28.51 54.94 -4.23
C VAL A 1035 28.57 55.60 -5.60
N PHE A 1036 29.51 56.52 -5.82
CA PHE A 1036 29.72 57.12 -7.13
C PHE A 1036 30.10 56.06 -8.17
N ALA A 1037 31.04 55.17 -7.86
CA ALA A 1037 31.43 54.08 -8.74
C ALA A 1037 30.24 53.15 -9.10
N ALA A 1038 29.46 52.74 -8.10
CA ALA A 1038 28.26 51.93 -8.31
C ALA A 1038 27.24 52.63 -9.23
N ILE A 1039 26.99 53.92 -8.98
CA ILE A 1039 26.04 54.73 -9.74
C ILE A 1039 26.49 54.98 -11.18
N THR A 1040 27.80 55.15 -11.40
CA THR A 1040 28.33 55.28 -12.77
C THR A 1040 28.13 54.00 -13.59
N GLN A 1041 28.15 52.84 -12.94
CA GLN A 1041 27.83 51.56 -13.57
C GLN A 1041 26.32 51.42 -13.77
N ASN A 1042 25.51 51.74 -12.75
CA ASN A 1042 24.05 51.72 -12.80
C ASN A 1042 23.42 52.79 -11.90
N GLY A 1043 22.68 53.74 -12.50
CA GLY A 1043 22.06 54.85 -11.79
C GLY A 1043 21.01 54.42 -10.77
N ASP A 1044 20.36 53.26 -10.94
CA ASP A 1044 19.36 52.75 -9.98
C ASP A 1044 20.00 52.31 -8.66
N SER A 1045 21.32 52.08 -8.63
CA SER A 1045 22.05 51.78 -7.38
C SER A 1045 21.93 52.88 -6.33
N LEU A 1046 21.54 54.10 -6.72
CA LEU A 1046 21.19 55.17 -5.79
C LEU A 1046 20.16 54.74 -4.74
N GLU A 1047 19.26 53.80 -5.07
CA GLU A 1047 18.28 53.23 -4.13
C GLU A 1047 18.94 52.73 -2.83
N TYR A 1048 20.13 52.12 -2.95
CA TYR A 1048 20.85 51.48 -1.85
C TYR A 1048 21.87 52.39 -1.17
N ALA A 1049 22.13 53.59 -1.72
CA ALA A 1049 23.00 54.55 -1.07
C ALA A 1049 22.40 55.03 0.26
N HIS A 1050 23.25 55.41 1.21
CA HIS A 1050 22.79 56.02 2.45
C HIS A 1050 22.08 57.36 2.18
N ASP A 1051 21.10 57.71 3.01
CA ASP A 1051 20.24 58.90 2.81
C ASP A 1051 21.03 60.22 2.70
N ASP A 1052 22.15 60.33 3.41
CA ASP A 1052 23.05 61.49 3.32
C ASP A 1052 23.56 61.71 1.88
N LEU A 1053 23.87 60.64 1.15
CA LEU A 1053 24.33 60.70 -0.25
C LEU A 1053 23.18 60.83 -1.24
N LYS A 1054 21.98 60.35 -0.89
CA LYS A 1054 20.74 60.68 -1.63
C LYS A 1054 20.37 62.17 -1.53
N ASN A 1055 21.02 62.90 -0.64
CA ASN A 1055 20.91 64.34 -0.52
C ASN A 1055 22.15 65.11 -1.05
N ASP A 1056 23.12 64.43 -1.68
CA ASP A 1056 24.30 65.03 -2.30
C ASP A 1056 24.03 65.34 -3.78
N LYS A 1057 24.12 66.62 -4.17
CA LYS A 1057 23.78 67.07 -5.53
C LYS A 1057 24.63 66.40 -6.61
N ASP A 1058 25.91 66.12 -6.35
CA ASP A 1058 26.81 65.52 -7.34
C ASP A 1058 26.46 64.05 -7.56
N ILE A 1059 26.15 63.33 -6.48
CA ILE A 1059 25.70 61.93 -6.52
C ILE A 1059 24.38 61.81 -7.31
N ILE A 1060 23.40 62.66 -6.98
CA ILE A 1060 22.10 62.64 -7.67
C ILE A 1060 22.26 62.99 -9.14
N LEU A 1061 23.03 64.03 -9.47
CA LEU A 1061 23.26 64.43 -10.85
C LEU A 1061 23.92 63.29 -11.64
N ALA A 1062 24.93 62.62 -11.07
CA ALA A 1062 25.56 61.46 -11.70
C ALA A 1062 24.55 60.32 -11.94
N ALA A 1063 23.70 60.02 -10.96
CA ALA A 1063 22.71 58.95 -11.05
C ALA A 1063 21.66 59.20 -12.12
N VAL A 1064 21.03 60.38 -12.13
CA VAL A 1064 19.97 60.70 -13.11
C VAL A 1064 20.51 60.85 -14.54
N THR A 1065 21.78 61.23 -14.67
CA THR A 1065 22.48 61.32 -15.96
C THR A 1065 22.82 59.93 -16.51
N GLN A 1066 23.08 58.95 -15.64
CA GLN A 1066 23.27 57.56 -16.06
C GLN A 1066 21.92 56.92 -16.40
N ASN A 1067 20.94 56.99 -15.49
CA ASN A 1067 19.58 56.49 -15.69
C ASN A 1067 18.57 57.43 -15.03
N GLY A 1068 17.68 58.02 -15.83
CA GLY A 1068 16.68 58.99 -15.35
C GLY A 1068 15.77 58.44 -14.25
N TYR A 1069 15.53 57.12 -14.21
CA TYR A 1069 14.73 56.48 -13.15
C TYR A 1069 15.26 56.73 -11.75
N ALA A 1070 16.57 56.99 -11.60
CA ALA A 1070 17.20 57.32 -10.33
C ALA A 1070 16.54 58.53 -9.63
N LEU A 1071 15.90 59.45 -10.37
CA LEU A 1071 15.19 60.60 -9.81
C LEU A 1071 14.10 60.20 -8.80
N LYS A 1072 13.53 59.00 -8.94
CA LYS A 1072 12.56 58.44 -8.00
C LYS A 1072 13.14 58.34 -6.57
N TYR A 1073 14.42 57.99 -6.45
CA TYR A 1073 15.12 57.74 -5.18
C TYR A 1073 15.78 59.00 -4.59
N ALA A 1074 15.91 60.06 -5.38
CA ALA A 1074 16.43 61.34 -4.90
C ALA A 1074 15.50 61.98 -3.86
N HIS A 1075 16.09 62.71 -2.90
CA HIS A 1075 15.34 63.51 -1.94
C HIS A 1075 14.42 64.52 -2.65
N ASP A 1076 13.27 64.84 -2.05
CA ASP A 1076 12.22 65.63 -2.70
C ASP A 1076 12.65 67.04 -3.12
N ASP A 1077 13.68 67.59 -2.50
CA ASP A 1077 14.24 68.89 -2.89
C ASP A 1077 14.92 68.85 -4.27
N PHE A 1078 15.50 67.72 -4.67
CA PHE A 1078 16.08 67.55 -6.01
C PHE A 1078 15.03 67.29 -7.09
N LYS A 1079 13.82 66.86 -6.72
CA LYS A 1079 12.67 66.83 -7.64
C LYS A 1079 12.13 68.23 -7.96
N LYS A 1080 12.58 69.27 -7.24
CA LYS A 1080 12.33 70.69 -7.51
C LYS A 1080 13.51 71.39 -8.18
N ASP A 1081 14.70 70.79 -8.16
CA ASP A 1081 15.89 71.35 -8.81
C ASP A 1081 15.75 71.21 -10.33
N LYS A 1082 15.71 72.35 -11.02
CA LYS A 1082 15.51 72.41 -12.47
C LYS A 1082 16.59 71.62 -13.22
N ASP A 1083 17.85 71.71 -12.80
CA ASP A 1083 18.98 71.09 -13.52
C ASP A 1083 18.95 69.57 -13.39
N ILE A 1084 18.66 69.05 -12.19
CA ILE A 1084 18.56 67.61 -11.93
C ILE A 1084 17.39 67.00 -12.69
N VAL A 1085 16.20 67.61 -12.61
CA VAL A 1085 15.03 67.11 -13.32
C VAL A 1085 15.23 67.20 -14.83
N PHE A 1086 15.85 68.27 -15.32
CA PHE A 1086 16.18 68.42 -16.73
C PHE A 1086 17.14 67.33 -17.21
N ALA A 1087 18.14 66.96 -16.40
CA ALA A 1087 19.03 65.84 -16.70
C ALA A 1087 18.26 64.50 -16.76
N ALA A 1088 17.39 64.23 -15.78
CA ALA A 1088 16.60 63.00 -15.69
C ALA A 1088 15.63 62.82 -16.88
N VAL A 1089 14.93 63.88 -17.30
CA VAL A 1089 13.98 63.79 -18.42
C VAL A 1089 14.66 63.62 -19.78
N ARG A 1090 15.93 64.03 -19.90
CA ARG A 1090 16.71 63.83 -21.13
C ARG A 1090 17.16 62.39 -21.31
N THR A 1091 17.39 61.66 -20.22
CA THR A 1091 17.70 60.23 -20.25
C THR A 1091 16.43 59.40 -20.34
N ASN A 1092 15.35 59.80 -19.65
CA ASN A 1092 14.03 59.20 -19.77
C ASN A 1092 12.89 60.23 -19.57
N GLY A 1093 12.15 60.52 -20.64
CA GLY A 1093 11.08 61.53 -20.66
C GLY A 1093 9.93 61.23 -19.68
N SER A 1094 9.70 59.95 -19.35
CA SER A 1094 8.69 59.57 -18.36
C SER A 1094 9.01 60.10 -16.95
N MET A 1095 10.26 60.53 -16.69
CA MET A 1095 10.66 61.07 -15.39
C MET A 1095 10.00 62.39 -15.05
N LEU A 1096 9.37 63.03 -16.04
CA LEU A 1096 8.48 64.15 -15.78
C LEU A 1096 7.39 63.79 -14.76
N HIS A 1097 7.00 62.52 -14.65
CA HIS A 1097 6.10 62.03 -13.60
C HIS A 1097 6.58 62.37 -12.18
N TYR A 1098 7.87 62.22 -11.90
CA TYR A 1098 8.47 62.43 -10.57
C TYR A 1098 8.85 63.89 -10.30
N ALA A 1099 8.88 64.74 -11.33
CA ALA A 1099 9.15 66.17 -11.17
C ALA A 1099 8.09 66.87 -10.31
N HIS A 1100 8.52 67.88 -9.55
CA HIS A 1100 7.62 68.74 -8.80
C HIS A 1100 6.60 69.43 -9.73
N LYS A 1101 5.40 69.70 -9.21
CA LYS A 1101 4.27 70.29 -9.96
C LYS A 1101 4.60 71.58 -10.71
N ASP A 1102 5.57 72.36 -10.22
CA ASP A 1102 5.97 73.61 -10.85
C ASP A 1102 6.86 73.38 -12.07
N LEU A 1103 7.72 72.36 -12.03
CA LEU A 1103 8.55 71.96 -13.17
C LEU A 1103 7.74 71.26 -14.27
N LYS A 1104 6.60 70.64 -13.93
CA LYS A 1104 5.61 70.14 -14.90
C LYS A 1104 4.90 71.24 -15.70
N LYS A 1105 5.09 72.51 -15.34
CA LYS A 1105 4.63 73.70 -16.08
C LYS A 1105 5.76 74.36 -16.85
N ASP A 1106 7.01 74.03 -16.56
CA ASP A 1106 8.17 74.61 -17.21
C ASP A 1106 8.25 74.09 -18.65
N LYS A 1107 8.13 75.01 -19.61
CA LYS A 1107 8.08 74.69 -21.04
C LYS A 1107 9.33 73.96 -21.50
N ASP A 1108 10.50 74.30 -20.97
CA ASP A 1108 11.77 73.72 -21.41
C ASP A 1108 11.90 72.26 -20.95
N ILE A 1109 11.58 71.99 -19.68
CA ILE A 1109 11.61 70.62 -19.12
C ILE A 1109 10.60 69.72 -19.84
N VAL A 1110 9.35 70.18 -19.97
CA VAL A 1110 8.28 69.38 -20.57
C VAL A 1110 8.58 69.10 -22.04
N LEU A 1111 9.11 70.08 -22.77
CA LEU A 1111 9.50 69.88 -24.17
C LEU A 1111 10.64 68.87 -24.30
N ALA A 1112 11.65 68.94 -23.43
CA ALA A 1112 12.73 67.97 -23.39
C ALA A 1112 12.21 66.55 -23.10
N ALA A 1113 11.29 66.41 -22.13
CA ALA A 1113 10.67 65.14 -21.77
C ALA A 1113 9.85 64.54 -22.92
N VAL A 1114 9.00 65.34 -23.55
CA VAL A 1114 8.14 64.92 -24.66
C VAL A 1114 8.94 64.54 -25.92
N LYS A 1115 10.02 65.26 -26.21
CA LYS A 1115 10.93 64.94 -27.32
C LYS A 1115 11.70 63.63 -27.09
N GLN A 1116 11.91 63.24 -25.84
CA GLN A 1116 12.55 61.97 -25.49
C GLN A 1116 11.53 60.81 -25.53
N ASN A 1117 10.33 61.00 -24.95
CA ASN A 1117 9.23 60.04 -24.95
C ASN A 1117 7.89 60.77 -25.09
N GLY A 1118 7.17 60.54 -26.20
CA GLY A 1118 5.91 61.22 -26.49
C GLY A 1118 4.84 61.01 -25.42
N ARG A 1119 4.84 59.87 -24.73
CA ARG A 1119 3.89 59.59 -23.63
C ARG A 1119 4.14 60.46 -22.40
N ALA A 1120 5.30 61.11 -22.27
CA ALA A 1120 5.58 62.04 -21.17
C ALA A 1120 4.56 63.20 -21.12
N LEU A 1121 3.88 63.50 -22.24
CA LEU A 1121 2.78 64.47 -22.30
C LEU A 1121 1.70 64.19 -21.25
N GLU A 1122 1.49 62.92 -20.88
CA GLU A 1122 0.58 62.51 -19.80
C GLU A 1122 0.83 63.27 -18.49
N TYR A 1123 2.09 63.55 -18.17
CA TYR A 1123 2.49 64.14 -16.89
C TYR A 1123 2.63 65.67 -16.95
N ALA A 1124 2.52 66.26 -18.15
CA ALA A 1124 2.55 67.71 -18.32
C ALA A 1124 1.32 68.37 -17.66
N HIS A 1125 1.49 69.60 -17.19
CA HIS A 1125 0.38 70.40 -16.69
C HIS A 1125 -0.66 70.66 -17.79
N GLY A 1126 -1.94 70.71 -17.44
CA GLY A 1126 -3.06 70.77 -18.40
C GLY A 1126 -2.99 71.93 -19.41
N GLY A 1127 -2.36 73.04 -19.06
CA GLY A 1127 -2.12 74.15 -20.00
C GLY A 1127 -1.21 73.78 -21.18
N LEU A 1128 -0.19 72.94 -20.97
CA LEU A 1128 0.71 72.48 -22.04
C LEU A 1128 0.10 71.36 -22.87
N LYS A 1129 -0.87 70.63 -22.32
CA LYS A 1129 -1.69 69.66 -23.08
C LYS A 1129 -2.66 70.31 -24.07
N LYS A 1130 -2.85 71.64 -23.99
CA LYS A 1130 -3.60 72.46 -24.95
C LYS A 1130 -2.70 73.15 -25.98
N ASP A 1131 -1.38 73.17 -25.75
CA ASP A 1131 -0.42 73.85 -26.61
C ASP A 1131 -0.13 72.96 -27.83
N GLU A 1132 -0.57 73.41 -29.01
CA GLU A 1132 -0.50 72.66 -30.27
C GLU A 1132 0.90 72.12 -30.56
N ASP A 1133 1.93 72.94 -30.32
CA ASP A 1133 3.32 72.60 -30.62
C ASP A 1133 3.83 71.46 -29.74
N PHE A 1134 3.46 71.44 -28.45
CA PHE A 1134 3.85 70.39 -27.51
C PHE A 1134 3.16 69.06 -27.81
N VAL A 1135 1.86 69.11 -28.10
CA VAL A 1135 1.09 67.92 -28.42
C VAL A 1135 1.56 67.33 -29.76
N LEU A 1136 1.81 68.16 -30.78
CA LEU A 1136 2.36 67.69 -32.05
C LEU A 1136 3.75 67.08 -31.89
N ALA A 1137 4.62 67.69 -31.06
CA ALA A 1137 5.93 67.10 -30.77
C ALA A 1137 5.81 65.71 -30.12
N ALA A 1138 4.83 65.51 -29.23
CA ALA A 1138 4.58 64.23 -28.57
C ALA A 1138 4.06 63.16 -29.55
N VAL A 1139 3.05 63.53 -30.34
CA VAL A 1139 2.35 62.63 -31.26
C VAL A 1139 3.24 62.18 -32.42
N LYS A 1140 4.12 63.07 -32.89
CA LYS A 1140 5.17 62.73 -33.88
C LYS A 1140 6.05 61.58 -33.42
N LEU A 1141 6.37 61.52 -32.12
CA LEU A 1141 7.25 60.50 -31.57
C LEU A 1141 6.49 59.22 -31.19
N ASN A 1142 5.26 59.36 -30.67
CA ASN A 1142 4.38 58.25 -30.35
C ASN A 1142 2.92 58.67 -30.57
N GLY A 1143 2.24 58.07 -31.54
CA GLY A 1143 0.86 58.42 -31.88
C GLY A 1143 -0.13 58.27 -30.73
N ASP A 1144 0.11 57.33 -29.82
CA ASP A 1144 -0.70 57.13 -28.62
C ASP A 1144 -0.65 58.32 -27.67
N ALA A 1145 0.35 59.21 -27.80
CA ALA A 1145 0.43 60.41 -26.98
C ALA A 1145 -0.76 61.35 -27.20
N LEU A 1146 -1.43 61.26 -28.36
CA LEU A 1146 -2.59 62.08 -28.69
C LEU A 1146 -3.70 61.93 -27.66
N GLN A 1147 -3.86 60.74 -27.07
CA GLN A 1147 -4.90 60.49 -26.07
C GLN A 1147 -4.79 61.42 -24.84
N TYR A 1148 -3.58 61.89 -24.53
CA TYR A 1148 -3.31 62.77 -23.39
C TYR A 1148 -3.43 64.26 -23.72
N ALA A 1149 -3.61 64.60 -25.00
CA ALA A 1149 -3.94 65.95 -25.41
C ALA A 1149 -5.29 66.37 -24.81
N ASN A 1150 -5.43 67.67 -24.56
CA ASN A 1150 -6.68 68.19 -24.06
C ASN A 1150 -7.84 67.89 -25.04
N GLU A 1151 -9.01 67.64 -24.48
CA GLU A 1151 -10.19 67.26 -25.26
C GLU A 1151 -10.60 68.30 -26.30
N ASP A 1152 -10.48 69.60 -25.98
CA ASP A 1152 -10.79 70.67 -26.92
C ASP A 1152 -9.90 70.58 -28.17
N LEU A 1153 -8.61 70.29 -27.95
CA LEU A 1153 -7.62 70.21 -29.01
C LEU A 1153 -7.79 68.95 -29.87
N ARG A 1154 -8.18 67.82 -29.27
CA ARG A 1154 -8.52 66.58 -30.01
C ARG A 1154 -9.78 66.71 -30.87
N LYS A 1155 -10.66 67.67 -30.56
CA LYS A 1155 -11.87 67.97 -31.34
C LYS A 1155 -11.63 69.03 -32.42
N ASP A 1156 -10.53 69.76 -32.36
CA ASP A 1156 -10.18 70.75 -33.38
C ASP A 1156 -9.82 70.03 -34.70
N LYS A 1157 -10.60 70.30 -35.74
CA LYS A 1157 -10.44 69.67 -37.05
C LYS A 1157 -9.13 70.07 -37.74
N ASN A 1158 -8.68 71.31 -37.56
CA ASN A 1158 -7.43 71.78 -38.14
C ASN A 1158 -6.24 71.10 -37.46
N PHE A 1159 -6.29 70.98 -36.14
CA PHE A 1159 -5.26 70.26 -35.38
C PHE A 1159 -5.21 68.77 -35.73
N MET A 1160 -6.37 68.10 -35.82
CA MET A 1160 -6.43 66.68 -36.19
C MET A 1160 -5.93 66.43 -37.63
N ALA A 1161 -6.14 67.38 -38.55
CA ALA A 1161 -5.54 67.33 -39.88
C ALA A 1161 -4.00 67.48 -39.83
N LEU A 1162 -3.48 68.35 -38.96
CA LEU A 1162 -2.03 68.44 -38.70
C LEU A 1162 -1.50 67.11 -38.13
N VAL A 1163 -2.17 66.50 -37.17
CA VAL A 1163 -1.80 65.19 -36.58
C VAL A 1163 -1.76 64.07 -37.63
N GLN A 1164 -2.75 64.00 -38.53
CA GLN A 1164 -2.78 63.02 -39.62
C GLN A 1164 -1.56 63.13 -40.54
N ASN A 1165 -1.04 64.33 -40.76
CA ASN A 1165 0.14 64.55 -41.61
C ASN A 1165 1.47 64.10 -40.97
N VAL A 1166 1.48 63.82 -39.67
CA VAL A 1166 2.70 63.44 -38.93
C VAL A 1166 2.67 62.04 -38.31
N LEU A 1167 1.55 61.32 -38.41
CA LEU A 1167 1.48 59.90 -38.07
C LEU A 1167 1.88 59.04 -39.29
N PRO A 1168 2.79 58.05 -39.15
CA PRO A 1168 3.16 57.16 -40.26
C PRO A 1168 1.93 56.39 -40.78
N MET A 1169 1.79 56.29 -42.10
CA MET A 1169 0.61 55.75 -42.83
C MET A 1169 0.30 54.25 -42.63
N GLU A 1170 0.90 53.60 -41.65
CA GLU A 1170 0.65 52.19 -41.31
C GLU A 1170 -0.17 52.11 -40.02
N LEU A 1171 -1.45 52.49 -40.09
CA LEU A 1171 -2.51 52.11 -39.15
C LEU A 1171 -3.83 52.72 -39.66
N TYR A 1172 -4.41 52.08 -40.67
CA TYR A 1172 -5.80 52.26 -41.10
C TYR A 1172 -6.49 50.90 -41.17
#